data_AF-A0A9D9A167-F1
#
_entry.id   AF-A0A9D9A167-F1
#
_cell.length_a   1.000
_cell.length_b   1.000
_cell.length_c   1.000
_cell.angle_alpha   90.00
_cell.angle_beta   90.00
_cell.angle_gamma   90.00
#
_symmetry.space_group_name_H-M   'P 1'
#
loop_
_entity.id
_entity.type
_entity.pdbx_description
1 polymer ?
#
loop_
_entity_poly.entity_id
_entity_poly.type
_entity_poly.pdbx_seq_one_letter_code
_entity_poly.pdbx_strand_id
1 'polypeptide(L)'
;MLSDTARKGGGQYLLADNASQLSGALQKVFDEVNARSTTYVSPGIAVNTFDRLNHLNTLYYALFQSSKGAVWEGNLKRYKLEIQKNAQTGEAEAVIVDENGNPAIDQATGFFKDTAQSWWSPTADGPNVRLGGAASQLPDATADRKVYSNLNSTKSDLSDRTNAVVVNNNNLTKALFGDSTMSDGEFSKLIQWTRGVDVTDRDNDQDVTEARKLLADPLHSVPQLVIYDGSTVSNQDITIYYGDNQGYIHAVDGASGKSYFSFMPKELLRKQPAMMNSTEQSPKEYGMDGTVVSWVHDDNLDGAIKAANGDFAYIYSGMRRGGKSYYALDVTDRTAPSLLWQITGGVSGSDFEELGQTWSKPVKSKVNINNKVYDVLIFGGGYDDDQDSATVRTADDVGRAIYIVDAETGDRLWWAGPSGSQADLVLSEMQYSIPASPKVLDVNGDGLADQIYVGDMGGQVFRFDINNTAKQSNLATGGRIANLAGSTAASNRRFYHSPDLFGVKIGGARYLGLIIGSGFQAHPLDTTIEDRIYMMKIKAVSSAPIDPTDVTETRVLYETLTESDLYDATDNLIQQGNQTERATAAQSLSTSDGWYIKLNNNPGEKVLSESVTVNNEVYITTYEPKASSDPCLPPTGTSRLYHLSVLDGRAVRNYYKLDGKGDDDLTRPDRYVELDIPLPSNPQRMRVDDTDVICVGTDCQTIDSIQGVVETYWYED
;
A
#
# COMPACT_ATOMS: atom_id res chain seq x y z
N MET A 1 -35.81 -14.68 -26.24
CA MET A 1 -35.69 -16.09 -25.79
C MET A 1 -34.29 -16.41 -25.29
N LEU A 2 -33.23 -16.42 -26.11
CA LEU A 2 -31.86 -16.67 -25.61
C LEU A 2 -31.31 -15.53 -24.73
N SER A 3 -31.62 -14.27 -25.06
CA SER A 3 -31.36 -13.11 -24.20
C SER A 3 -32.06 -13.22 -22.84
N ASP A 4 -33.33 -13.61 -22.83
CA ASP A 4 -34.11 -13.81 -21.59
C ASP A 4 -33.59 -14.98 -20.75
N THR A 5 -33.08 -16.04 -21.37
CA THR A 5 -32.45 -17.18 -20.69
C THR A 5 -31.13 -16.77 -20.04
N ALA A 6 -30.29 -16.00 -20.76
CA ALA A 6 -29.04 -15.47 -20.22
C ALA A 6 -29.30 -14.57 -19.00
N ARG A 7 -30.25 -13.63 -19.11
CA ARG A 7 -30.68 -12.76 -18.01
C ARG A 7 -31.17 -13.53 -16.78
N LYS A 8 -31.96 -14.59 -16.96
CA LYS A 8 -32.48 -15.41 -15.84
C LYS A 8 -31.44 -16.36 -15.25
N GLY A 9 -30.40 -16.71 -16.00
CA GLY A 9 -29.30 -17.57 -15.57
C GLY A 9 -28.07 -16.84 -15.05
N GLY A 10 -28.08 -15.50 -15.03
CA GLY A 10 -26.92 -14.68 -14.64
C GLY A 10 -25.77 -14.69 -15.66
N GLY A 11 -26.02 -15.12 -16.90
CA GLY A 11 -25.02 -15.18 -17.97
C GLY A 11 -25.14 -14.01 -18.96
N GLN A 12 -24.10 -13.81 -19.78
CA GLN A 12 -24.11 -12.80 -20.84
C GLN A 12 -24.77 -13.31 -22.12
N TYR A 13 -25.46 -12.43 -22.84
CA TYR A 13 -25.98 -12.70 -24.18
C TYR A 13 -25.07 -12.05 -25.23
N LEU A 14 -24.39 -12.87 -26.03
CA LEU A 14 -23.51 -12.40 -27.09
C LEU A 14 -24.09 -12.78 -28.45
N LEU A 15 -24.34 -11.78 -29.30
CA LEU A 15 -24.81 -11.97 -30.67
C LEU A 15 -23.61 -12.16 -31.60
N ALA A 16 -23.64 -13.22 -32.41
CA ALA A 16 -22.61 -13.47 -33.43
C ALA A 16 -23.27 -13.89 -34.75
N ASP A 17 -23.08 -13.07 -35.78
CA ASP A 17 -23.69 -13.27 -37.11
C ASP A 17 -22.73 -13.95 -38.10
N ASN A 18 -21.48 -14.17 -37.70
CA ASN A 18 -20.49 -14.91 -38.48
C ASN A 18 -19.48 -15.65 -37.59
N ALA A 19 -18.71 -16.56 -38.19
CA ALA A 19 -17.74 -17.39 -37.49
C ALA A 19 -16.66 -16.58 -36.75
N SER A 20 -16.26 -15.41 -37.27
CA SER A 20 -15.27 -14.54 -36.62
C SER A 20 -15.84 -13.89 -35.36
N GLN A 21 -17.07 -13.37 -35.44
CA GLN A 21 -17.80 -12.83 -34.29
C GLN A 21 -18.11 -13.90 -33.24
N LEU A 22 -18.42 -15.13 -33.66
CA LEU A 22 -18.67 -16.24 -32.73
C LEU A 22 -17.39 -16.66 -32.01
N SER A 23 -16.27 -16.73 -32.74
CA SER A 23 -14.96 -16.99 -32.14
C SER A 23 -14.56 -15.89 -31.16
N GLY A 24 -14.78 -14.61 -31.51
CA GLY A 24 -14.51 -13.48 -30.62
C GLY A 24 -15.42 -13.48 -29.38
N ALA A 25 -16.70 -13.81 -29.54
CA ALA A 25 -17.65 -13.94 -28.43
C ALA A 25 -17.28 -15.09 -27.49
N LEU A 26 -16.93 -16.26 -28.02
CA LEU A 26 -16.45 -17.40 -27.21
C LEU A 26 -15.14 -17.07 -26.51
N GLN A 27 -14.19 -16.42 -27.20
CA GLN A 27 -12.94 -15.96 -26.60
C GLN A 27 -13.20 -15.01 -25.43
N LYS A 28 -14.09 -14.02 -25.61
CA LYS A 28 -14.48 -13.09 -24.54
C LYS A 28 -15.08 -13.81 -23.34
N VAL A 29 -15.93 -14.81 -23.57
CA VAL A 29 -16.50 -15.63 -22.48
C VAL A 29 -15.39 -16.41 -21.76
N PHE A 30 -14.44 -17.02 -22.47
CA PHE A 30 -13.33 -17.72 -21.83
C PHE A 30 -12.40 -16.78 -21.07
N ASP A 31 -12.13 -15.59 -21.61
CA ASP A 31 -11.32 -14.54 -20.96
C ASP A 31 -12.01 -14.06 -19.66
N GLU A 32 -13.32 -13.83 -19.68
CA GLU A 32 -14.11 -13.43 -18.50
C GLU A 32 -14.24 -14.56 -17.46
N VAL A 33 -14.40 -15.81 -17.90
CA VAL A 33 -14.49 -16.99 -17.01
C VAL A 33 -13.14 -17.26 -16.33
N ASN A 34 -12.02 -16.99 -17.01
CA ASN A 34 -10.68 -17.16 -16.46
C ASN A 34 -10.19 -15.95 -15.66
N ALA A 35 -10.80 -14.77 -15.83
CA ALA A 35 -10.47 -13.57 -15.07
C ALA A 35 -10.98 -13.68 -13.63
N ARG A 36 -10.09 -14.08 -12.71
CA ARG A 36 -10.35 -14.06 -11.27
C ARG A 36 -9.98 -12.69 -10.69
N SER A 37 -10.83 -12.20 -9.78
CA SER A 37 -10.50 -11.01 -9.00
C SER A 37 -9.33 -11.31 -8.05
N THR A 38 -8.49 -10.30 -7.83
CA THR A 38 -7.28 -10.40 -7.01
C THR A 38 -7.13 -9.14 -6.14
N THR A 39 -6.09 -9.11 -5.31
CA THR A 39 -5.67 -7.93 -4.54
C THR A 39 -4.14 -7.77 -4.64
N TYR A 40 -3.66 -6.54 -4.80
CA TYR A 40 -2.23 -6.20 -4.62
C TYR A 40 -1.94 -5.70 -3.19
N VAL A 41 -2.99 -5.38 -2.45
CA VAL A 41 -2.89 -4.75 -1.13
C VAL A 41 -3.22 -5.76 -0.03
N SER A 42 -2.57 -5.57 1.11
CA SER A 42 -2.93 -6.31 2.31
C SER A 42 -4.34 -5.89 2.78
N PRO A 43 -5.10 -6.77 3.47
CA PRO A 43 -6.39 -6.38 4.01
C PRO A 43 -6.28 -5.21 5.00
N GLY A 44 -7.32 -4.39 5.06
CA GLY A 44 -7.50 -3.41 6.12
C GLY A 44 -7.95 -4.11 7.41
N ILE A 45 -7.25 -3.84 8.51
CA ILE A 45 -7.50 -4.42 9.84
C ILE A 45 -7.35 -3.32 10.88
N ALA A 46 -8.22 -3.32 11.91
CA ALA A 46 -8.13 -2.40 13.03
C ALA A 46 -7.57 -3.08 14.27
N VAL A 47 -6.85 -2.32 15.09
CA VAL A 47 -6.43 -2.74 16.44
C VAL A 47 -7.65 -2.76 17.35
N ASN A 48 -7.75 -3.74 18.23
CA ASN A 48 -8.83 -3.80 19.21
C ASN A 48 -8.65 -2.67 20.25
N THR A 49 -9.70 -1.88 20.51
CA THR A 49 -9.60 -0.69 21.39
C THR A 49 -9.48 -1.07 22.86
N PHE A 50 -10.02 -2.22 23.26
CA PHE A 50 -9.96 -2.74 24.64
C PHE A 50 -8.70 -3.53 24.89
N ASP A 51 -8.26 -4.29 23.90
CA ASP A 51 -7.03 -5.06 23.95
C ASP A 51 -6.11 -4.64 22.80
N ARG A 52 -5.32 -3.59 23.05
CA ARG A 52 -4.43 -3.01 22.03
C ARG A 52 -3.25 -3.93 21.65
N LEU A 53 -3.09 -5.08 22.34
CA LEU A 53 -2.15 -6.13 21.94
C LEU A 53 -2.75 -7.05 20.88
N ASN A 54 -4.08 -7.10 20.79
CA ASN A 54 -4.84 -7.86 19.80
C ASN A 54 -5.42 -6.95 18.70
N HIS A 55 -5.60 -7.52 17.53
CA HIS A 55 -6.32 -6.93 16.42
C HIS A 55 -7.78 -7.40 16.45
N LEU A 56 -8.67 -6.64 15.83
CA LEU A 56 -9.97 -7.17 15.48
C LEU A 56 -9.79 -8.33 14.51
N ASN A 57 -10.66 -9.31 14.63
CA ASN A 57 -10.71 -10.43 13.71
C ASN A 57 -11.46 -10.11 12.39
N THR A 58 -11.86 -8.86 12.17
CA THR A 58 -12.56 -8.44 10.95
C THR A 58 -11.57 -7.96 9.89
N LEU A 59 -11.64 -8.56 8.71
CA LEU A 59 -10.75 -8.28 7.58
C LEU A 59 -11.52 -7.59 6.45
N TYR A 60 -10.99 -6.47 5.96
CA TYR A 60 -11.56 -5.74 4.82
C TYR A 60 -10.64 -5.84 3.61
N TYR A 61 -11.11 -6.51 2.57
CA TYR A 61 -10.37 -6.72 1.34
C TYR A 61 -10.82 -5.73 0.26
N ALA A 62 -9.88 -4.88 -0.16
CA ALA A 62 -9.97 -4.12 -1.40
C ALA A 62 -9.61 -5.06 -2.55
N LEU A 63 -10.60 -5.44 -3.36
CA LEU A 63 -10.46 -6.38 -4.47
C LEU A 63 -10.64 -5.66 -5.79
N PHE A 64 -9.97 -6.14 -6.83
CA PHE A 64 -10.22 -5.69 -8.19
C PHE A 64 -10.05 -6.83 -9.20
N GLN A 65 -10.58 -6.61 -10.40
CA GLN A 65 -10.41 -7.49 -11.53
C GLN A 65 -9.82 -6.70 -12.70
N SER A 66 -8.61 -7.08 -13.11
CA SER A 66 -7.97 -6.46 -14.27
C SER A 66 -8.77 -6.74 -15.54
N SER A 67 -8.96 -5.72 -16.36
CA SER A 67 -9.68 -5.80 -17.63
C SER A 67 -8.97 -4.99 -18.72
N LYS A 68 -9.42 -5.13 -19.97
CA LYS A 68 -8.99 -4.22 -21.04
C LYS A 68 -9.71 -2.88 -20.90
N GLY A 69 -9.04 -1.78 -21.23
CA GLY A 69 -9.59 -0.43 -21.18
C GLY A 69 -9.16 0.40 -19.97
N ALA A 70 -9.77 1.58 -19.85
CA ALA A 70 -9.40 2.61 -18.90
C ALA A 70 -9.89 2.37 -17.47
N VAL A 71 -10.93 1.54 -17.27
CA VAL A 71 -11.56 1.29 -15.97
C VAL A 71 -11.50 -0.19 -15.66
N TRP A 72 -10.89 -0.53 -14.53
CA TRP A 72 -10.99 -1.85 -13.95
C TRP A 72 -12.04 -1.83 -12.85
N GLU A 73 -12.68 -2.97 -12.65
CA GLU A 73 -13.76 -3.09 -11.67
C GLU A 73 -13.19 -3.51 -10.32
N GLY A 74 -13.71 -2.92 -9.25
CA GLY A 74 -13.28 -3.16 -7.88
C GLY A 74 -14.44 -3.36 -6.92
N ASN A 75 -14.11 -3.77 -5.69
CA ASN A 75 -15.06 -3.89 -4.59
C ASN A 75 -14.34 -3.85 -3.24
N LEU A 76 -15.07 -3.56 -2.18
CA LEU A 76 -14.64 -3.74 -0.80
C LEU A 76 -15.48 -4.86 -0.18
N LYS A 77 -14.83 -5.95 0.23
CA LYS A 77 -15.49 -7.11 0.82
C LYS A 77 -15.01 -7.35 2.25
N ARG A 78 -15.93 -7.72 3.14
CA ARG A 78 -15.63 -8.01 4.54
C ARG A 78 -15.66 -9.52 4.78
N TYR A 79 -14.65 -10.02 5.49
CA TYR A 79 -14.50 -11.40 5.97
C TYR A 79 -14.01 -11.39 7.42
N LYS A 80 -13.84 -12.56 8.02
CA LYS A 80 -13.35 -12.71 9.39
C LYS A 80 -12.16 -13.67 9.44
N LEU A 81 -11.15 -13.38 10.24
CA LEU A 81 -10.12 -14.34 10.63
C LEU A 81 -10.59 -15.11 11.86
N GLU A 82 -10.43 -16.43 11.87
CA GLU A 82 -10.74 -17.26 13.02
C GLU A 82 -9.59 -18.19 13.33
N ILE A 83 -9.24 -18.30 14.61
CA ILE A 83 -8.25 -19.28 15.06
C ILE A 83 -8.98 -20.59 15.37
N GLN A 84 -8.77 -21.59 14.52
CA GLN A 84 -9.36 -22.91 14.64
C GLN A 84 -8.28 -23.94 15.02
N LYS A 85 -8.70 -25.13 15.49
CA LYS A 85 -7.75 -26.24 15.69
C LYS A 85 -7.67 -27.08 14.43
N ASN A 86 -6.48 -27.25 13.90
CA ASN A 86 -6.23 -28.15 12.79
C ASN A 86 -6.60 -29.58 13.19
N ALA A 87 -7.45 -30.23 12.38
CA ALA A 87 -8.00 -31.55 12.72
C ALA A 87 -6.94 -32.67 12.66
N GLN A 88 -5.86 -32.47 11.91
CA GLN A 88 -4.80 -33.45 11.68
C GLN A 88 -3.64 -33.28 12.66
N THR A 89 -3.18 -32.05 12.91
CA THR A 89 -2.02 -31.77 13.78
C THR A 89 -2.42 -31.41 15.21
N GLY A 90 -3.65 -30.92 15.42
CA GLY A 90 -4.13 -30.41 16.71
C GLY A 90 -3.61 -29.01 17.05
N GLU A 91 -2.82 -28.39 16.17
CA GLU A 91 -2.23 -27.07 16.32
C GLU A 91 -3.24 -25.96 15.97
N ALA A 92 -2.96 -24.73 16.42
CA ALA A 92 -3.76 -23.56 16.07
C ALA A 92 -3.52 -23.17 14.60
N GLU A 93 -4.61 -22.93 13.87
CA GLU A 93 -4.61 -22.58 12.45
C GLU A 93 -5.45 -21.31 12.24
N ALA A 94 -4.90 -20.36 11.48
CA ALA A 94 -5.59 -19.13 11.13
C ALA A 94 -6.41 -19.35 9.85
N VAL A 95 -7.73 -19.24 9.95
CA VAL A 95 -8.66 -19.53 8.83
C VAL A 95 -9.49 -18.29 8.54
N ILE A 96 -9.50 -17.84 7.29
CA ILE A 96 -10.42 -16.79 6.85
C ILE A 96 -11.79 -17.43 6.57
N VAL A 97 -12.83 -16.93 7.24
CA VAL A 97 -14.20 -17.42 7.14
C VAL A 97 -15.15 -16.38 6.55
N ASP A 98 -16.21 -16.88 5.92
CA ASP A 98 -17.29 -16.11 5.31
C ASP A 98 -18.38 -15.73 6.34
N GLU A 99 -19.42 -15.01 5.89
CA GLU A 99 -20.53 -14.57 6.76
C GLU A 99 -21.24 -15.72 7.48
N ASN A 100 -21.19 -16.92 6.91
CA ASN A 100 -21.82 -18.12 7.45
C ASN A 100 -20.86 -18.96 8.34
N GLY A 101 -19.62 -18.50 8.54
CA GLY A 101 -18.59 -19.20 9.31
C GLY A 101 -17.88 -20.33 8.56
N ASN A 102 -18.05 -20.42 7.23
CA ASN A 102 -17.36 -21.43 6.42
C ASN A 102 -16.00 -20.90 5.96
N PRO A 103 -14.96 -21.76 5.80
CA PRO A 103 -13.68 -21.35 5.24
C PRO A 103 -13.85 -20.74 3.85
N ALA A 104 -13.44 -19.49 3.69
CA ALA A 104 -13.72 -18.67 2.51
C ALA A 104 -12.69 -18.84 1.39
N ILE A 105 -11.48 -19.32 1.70
CA ILE A 105 -10.35 -19.43 0.76
C ILE A 105 -10.24 -20.85 0.22
N ASP A 106 -10.03 -20.95 -1.10
CA ASP A 106 -9.63 -22.18 -1.77
C ASP A 106 -8.13 -22.39 -1.61
N GLN A 107 -7.74 -23.37 -0.79
CA GLN A 107 -6.35 -23.69 -0.51
C GLN A 107 -5.53 -24.11 -1.74
N ALA A 108 -6.16 -24.52 -2.85
CA ALA A 108 -5.42 -24.87 -4.06
C ALA A 108 -5.09 -23.64 -4.93
N THR A 109 -5.76 -22.51 -4.70
CA THR A 109 -5.65 -21.35 -5.58
C THR A 109 -5.43 -20.02 -4.86
N GLY A 110 -5.47 -20.00 -3.53
CA GLY A 110 -5.34 -18.78 -2.72
C GLY A 110 -6.51 -17.79 -2.84
N PHE A 111 -7.44 -17.99 -3.78
CA PHE A 111 -8.60 -17.11 -4.00
C PHE A 111 -9.79 -17.46 -3.11
N PHE A 112 -10.73 -16.52 -3.00
CA PHE A 112 -12.05 -16.80 -2.43
C PHE A 112 -12.78 -17.89 -3.23
N LYS A 113 -13.43 -18.82 -2.52
CA LYS A 113 -14.30 -19.85 -3.12
C LYS A 113 -15.51 -19.19 -3.77
N ASP A 114 -16.01 -19.77 -4.86
CA ASP A 114 -17.26 -19.32 -5.50
C ASP A 114 -18.47 -19.38 -4.57
N THR A 115 -18.44 -20.28 -3.58
CA THR A 115 -19.50 -20.43 -2.57
C THR A 115 -19.34 -19.49 -1.38
N ALA A 116 -18.24 -18.74 -1.27
CA ALA A 116 -18.03 -17.84 -0.16
C ALA A 116 -19.00 -16.66 -0.26
N GLN A 117 -19.59 -16.30 0.89
CA GLN A 117 -20.44 -15.12 1.02
C GLN A 117 -19.74 -14.07 1.87
N SER A 118 -19.29 -12.99 1.25
CA SER A 118 -18.78 -11.84 2.00
C SER A 118 -19.91 -11.15 2.77
N TRP A 119 -19.56 -10.51 3.88
CA TRP A 119 -20.54 -9.67 4.58
C TRP A 119 -21.04 -8.53 3.69
N TRP A 120 -22.25 -8.08 3.97
CA TRP A 120 -23.03 -7.11 3.17
C TRP A 120 -23.53 -7.68 1.84
N SER A 121 -23.23 -8.93 1.51
CA SER A 121 -23.72 -9.57 0.29
C SER A 121 -25.06 -10.25 0.54
N PRO A 122 -26.05 -10.08 -0.35
CA PRO A 122 -27.34 -10.76 -0.21
C PRO A 122 -27.26 -12.27 -0.48
N THR A 123 -26.23 -12.71 -1.22
CA THR A 123 -25.97 -14.09 -1.63
C THR A 123 -24.47 -14.32 -1.74
N ALA A 124 -24.05 -15.59 -1.91
CA ALA A 124 -22.67 -15.92 -2.25
C ALA A 124 -22.20 -15.12 -3.47
N ASP A 125 -21.06 -14.45 -3.31
CA ASP A 125 -20.47 -13.51 -4.25
C ASP A 125 -19.01 -13.86 -4.58
N GLY A 126 -18.41 -14.76 -3.78
CA GLY A 126 -17.11 -15.36 -4.01
C GLY A 126 -16.03 -14.35 -4.41
N PRO A 127 -15.16 -14.68 -5.38
CA PRO A 127 -14.14 -13.75 -5.83
C PRO A 127 -14.71 -12.59 -6.66
N ASN A 128 -15.90 -12.72 -7.26
CA ASN A 128 -16.40 -11.77 -8.25
C ASN A 128 -16.63 -10.35 -7.66
N VAL A 129 -15.83 -9.38 -8.10
CA VAL A 129 -15.93 -7.98 -7.66
C VAL A 129 -17.23 -7.28 -8.06
N ARG A 130 -17.93 -7.77 -9.10
CA ARG A 130 -19.21 -7.18 -9.57
C ARG A 130 -20.39 -7.52 -8.67
N LEU A 131 -20.23 -8.51 -7.79
CA LEU A 131 -21.27 -9.02 -6.91
C LEU A 131 -20.92 -8.71 -5.46
N GLY A 132 -21.95 -8.53 -4.64
CA GLY A 132 -21.81 -8.41 -3.19
C GLY A 132 -20.98 -7.20 -2.74
N GLY A 133 -20.49 -7.29 -1.50
CA GLY A 133 -19.66 -6.28 -0.86
C GLY A 133 -20.26 -4.87 -0.85
N ALA A 134 -19.40 -3.87 -0.70
CA ALA A 134 -19.79 -2.47 -0.68
C ALA A 134 -20.42 -2.00 -2.01
N ALA A 135 -20.03 -2.58 -3.16
CA ALA A 135 -20.60 -2.24 -4.45
C ALA A 135 -22.13 -2.49 -4.49
N SER A 136 -22.58 -3.61 -3.91
CA SER A 136 -24.01 -3.94 -3.82
C SER A 136 -24.81 -3.02 -2.86
N GLN A 137 -24.10 -2.34 -1.95
CA GLN A 137 -24.68 -1.44 -0.94
C GLN A 137 -24.73 0.03 -1.39
N LEU A 138 -24.24 0.36 -2.59
CA LEU A 138 -24.46 1.67 -3.19
C LEU A 138 -25.99 1.94 -3.26
N PRO A 139 -26.47 3.20 -3.12
CA PRO A 139 -27.90 3.50 -3.21
C PRO A 139 -28.52 3.14 -4.57
N ASP A 140 -29.78 2.70 -4.60
CA ASP A 140 -30.53 2.45 -5.86
C ASP A 140 -30.92 3.76 -6.54
N ALA A 141 -31.34 4.75 -5.76
CA ALA A 141 -31.59 6.09 -6.26
C ALA A 141 -30.26 6.87 -6.33
N THR A 142 -29.87 7.29 -7.54
CA THR A 142 -28.65 8.08 -7.78
C THR A 142 -28.67 9.44 -7.09
N ALA A 143 -29.85 9.95 -6.73
CA ALA A 143 -30.02 11.14 -5.91
C ALA A 143 -29.41 10.95 -4.50
N ASP A 144 -29.43 9.73 -3.96
CA ASP A 144 -28.93 9.42 -2.61
C ASP A 144 -27.41 9.20 -2.58
N ARG A 145 -26.73 9.05 -3.73
CA ARG A 145 -25.26 9.00 -3.80
C ARG A 145 -24.67 10.37 -3.48
N LYS A 146 -23.95 10.45 -2.37
CA LYS A 146 -23.21 11.64 -1.94
C LYS A 146 -21.82 11.67 -2.59
N VAL A 147 -21.73 12.31 -3.75
CA VAL A 147 -20.47 12.53 -4.47
C VAL A 147 -20.08 14.00 -4.42
N TYR A 148 -18.91 14.27 -3.86
CA TYR A 148 -18.40 15.62 -3.61
C TYR A 148 -17.06 15.85 -4.32
N SER A 149 -16.77 17.11 -4.62
CA SER A 149 -15.49 17.56 -5.15
C SER A 149 -15.14 18.95 -4.59
N ASN A 150 -13.88 19.32 -4.59
CA ASN A 150 -13.39 20.60 -4.05
C ASN A 150 -13.60 21.78 -5.04
N LEU A 151 -14.85 21.94 -5.51
CA LEU A 151 -15.25 22.89 -6.55
C LEU A 151 -15.25 24.34 -6.05
N ASN A 152 -15.71 24.56 -4.82
CA ASN A 152 -15.80 25.87 -4.20
C ASN A 152 -14.68 26.04 -3.17
N SER A 153 -13.62 26.75 -3.55
CA SER A 153 -12.46 26.99 -2.67
C SER A 153 -12.78 27.84 -1.42
N THR A 154 -13.94 28.48 -1.36
CA THR A 154 -14.38 29.25 -0.17
C THR A 154 -15.18 28.41 0.83
N LYS A 155 -15.46 27.15 0.49
CA LYS A 155 -16.25 26.20 1.29
C LYS A 155 -15.41 24.96 1.54
N SER A 156 -14.77 24.90 2.70
CA SER A 156 -14.06 23.71 3.16
C SER A 156 -15.01 22.53 3.35
N ASP A 157 -16.24 22.76 3.86
CA ASP A 157 -17.29 21.75 3.92
C ASP A 157 -17.64 21.20 2.53
N LEU A 158 -17.24 19.95 2.27
CA LEU A 158 -17.46 19.26 1.00
C LEU A 158 -18.91 18.84 0.82
N SER A 159 -19.70 18.76 1.89
CA SER A 159 -21.11 18.41 1.83
C SER A 159 -22.01 19.56 1.39
N ASP A 160 -21.48 20.80 1.35
CA ASP A 160 -22.16 21.96 0.77
C ASP A 160 -22.56 21.66 -0.69
N ARG A 161 -23.81 22.00 -1.05
CA ARG A 161 -24.36 21.75 -2.40
C ARG A 161 -23.52 22.32 -3.54
N THR A 162 -22.70 23.33 -3.28
CA THR A 162 -21.80 23.97 -4.25
C THR A 162 -20.56 23.11 -4.56
N ASN A 163 -20.29 22.08 -3.76
CA ASN A 163 -19.26 21.06 -3.95
C ASN A 163 -19.82 19.73 -4.48
N ALA A 164 -21.15 19.58 -4.59
CA ALA A 164 -21.78 18.36 -5.07
C ALA A 164 -21.58 18.13 -6.58
N VAL A 165 -21.27 16.89 -6.97
CA VAL A 165 -21.20 16.47 -8.37
C VAL A 165 -22.62 16.15 -8.88
N VAL A 166 -23.32 17.19 -9.35
CA VAL A 166 -24.70 17.13 -9.88
C VAL A 166 -24.88 18.10 -11.05
N VAL A 167 -25.78 17.75 -11.99
CA VAL A 167 -26.02 18.52 -13.23
C VAL A 167 -26.35 19.99 -12.97
N ASN A 168 -27.04 20.30 -11.87
CA ASN A 168 -27.49 21.66 -11.54
C ASN A 168 -26.47 22.48 -10.72
N ASN A 169 -25.23 22.01 -10.56
CA ASN A 169 -24.18 22.76 -9.87
C ASN A 169 -23.39 23.63 -10.84
N ASN A 170 -23.57 24.94 -10.76
CA ASN A 170 -22.91 25.92 -11.63
C ASN A 170 -21.38 26.01 -11.45
N ASN A 171 -20.81 25.43 -10.41
CA ASN A 171 -19.35 25.37 -10.24
C ASN A 171 -18.70 24.28 -11.10
N LEU A 172 -19.48 23.32 -11.60
CA LEU A 172 -19.01 22.37 -12.60
C LEU A 172 -18.98 23.09 -13.95
N THR A 173 -17.85 23.00 -14.64
CA THR A 173 -17.69 23.57 -15.99
C THR A 173 -17.16 22.50 -16.94
N LYS A 174 -17.47 22.65 -18.22
CA LYS A 174 -16.99 21.75 -19.28
C LYS A 174 -15.46 21.69 -19.35
N ALA A 175 -14.80 22.80 -19.02
CA ALA A 175 -13.34 22.88 -18.92
C ALA A 175 -12.75 21.98 -17.82
N LEU A 176 -13.45 21.78 -16.70
CA LEU A 176 -13.02 20.82 -15.66
C LEU A 176 -13.01 19.38 -16.17
N PHE A 177 -13.86 19.07 -17.16
CA PHE A 177 -13.89 17.78 -17.85
C PHE A 177 -12.98 17.76 -19.09
N GLY A 178 -12.17 18.79 -19.32
CA GLY A 178 -11.15 18.81 -20.36
C GLY A 178 -11.60 19.31 -21.74
N ASP A 179 -12.88 19.66 -21.94
CA ASP A 179 -13.37 20.20 -23.21
C ASP A 179 -14.40 21.30 -23.01
N SER A 180 -14.00 22.56 -23.22
CA SER A 180 -14.90 23.73 -23.11
C SER A 180 -15.98 23.82 -24.19
N THR A 181 -15.86 23.06 -25.28
CA THR A 181 -16.72 23.14 -26.48
C THR A 181 -17.82 22.08 -26.53
N MET A 182 -17.76 21.09 -25.63
CA MET A 182 -18.74 20.02 -25.46
C MET A 182 -20.19 20.54 -25.39
N SER A 183 -21.16 19.78 -25.90
CA SER A 183 -22.57 20.16 -25.78
C SER A 183 -23.08 20.09 -24.34
N ASP A 184 -24.15 20.82 -24.01
CA ASP A 184 -24.75 20.78 -22.66
C ASP A 184 -25.32 19.39 -22.34
N GLY A 185 -25.77 18.65 -23.36
CA GLY A 185 -26.27 17.28 -23.22
C GLY A 185 -25.15 16.29 -22.85
N GLU A 186 -24.02 16.35 -23.56
CA GLU A 186 -22.84 15.54 -23.24
C GLU A 186 -22.28 15.88 -21.86
N PHE A 187 -22.24 17.17 -21.51
CA PHE A 187 -21.78 17.61 -20.20
C PHE A 187 -22.67 17.09 -19.07
N SER A 188 -23.99 17.17 -19.24
CA SER A 188 -24.95 16.61 -18.28
C SER A 188 -24.79 15.10 -18.14
N LYS A 189 -24.59 14.39 -19.25
CA LYS A 189 -24.35 12.94 -19.28
C LYS A 189 -23.07 12.57 -18.53
N LEU A 190 -21.98 13.32 -18.70
CA LEU A 190 -20.72 13.10 -17.99
C LEU A 190 -20.84 13.34 -16.49
N ILE A 191 -21.54 14.39 -16.06
CA ILE A 191 -21.78 14.62 -14.63
C ILE A 191 -22.58 13.47 -14.03
N GLN A 192 -23.62 13.00 -14.73
CA GLN A 192 -24.43 11.85 -14.32
C GLN A 192 -23.58 10.57 -14.22
N TRP A 193 -22.78 10.26 -15.24
CA TRP A 193 -21.88 9.10 -15.24
C TRP A 193 -20.87 9.17 -14.10
N THR A 194 -20.26 10.34 -13.89
CA THR A 194 -19.30 10.58 -12.81
C THR A 194 -19.97 10.28 -11.47
N ARG A 195 -21.16 10.86 -11.21
CA ARG A 195 -21.94 10.60 -9.98
C ARG A 195 -22.34 9.13 -9.80
N GLY A 196 -22.35 8.33 -10.85
CA GLY A 196 -22.66 6.91 -10.83
C GLY A 196 -24.06 6.55 -11.36
N VAL A 197 -24.59 7.31 -12.31
CA VAL A 197 -25.75 6.94 -13.15
C VAL A 197 -25.26 6.05 -14.29
N ASP A 198 -26.01 5.00 -14.64
CA ASP A 198 -25.65 4.11 -15.74
C ASP A 198 -26.06 4.66 -17.12
N VAL A 199 -25.49 5.79 -17.51
CA VAL A 199 -25.82 6.44 -18.79
C VAL A 199 -25.35 5.68 -20.05
N THR A 200 -24.78 4.48 -19.86
CA THR A 200 -24.17 3.62 -20.89
C THR A 200 -24.87 2.28 -21.04
N ASP A 201 -25.92 1.98 -20.25
CA ASP A 201 -26.61 0.69 -20.25
C ASP A 201 -25.62 -0.47 -20.02
N ARG A 202 -24.81 -0.39 -18.95
CA ARG A 202 -23.69 -1.31 -18.71
C ARG A 202 -24.17 -2.76 -18.53
N ASP A 203 -25.34 -2.96 -17.95
CA ASP A 203 -25.91 -4.29 -17.74
C ASP A 203 -26.83 -4.76 -18.90
N ASN A 204 -27.02 -3.91 -19.92
CA ASN A 204 -27.81 -4.17 -21.12
C ASN A 204 -29.30 -4.49 -20.81
N ASP A 205 -29.87 -3.82 -19.81
CA ASP A 205 -31.28 -3.95 -19.45
C ASP A 205 -32.18 -2.87 -20.09
N GLN A 206 -31.59 -1.92 -20.81
CA GLN A 206 -32.19 -0.77 -21.50
C GLN A 206 -32.66 0.38 -20.60
N ASP A 207 -32.44 0.29 -19.28
CA ASP A 207 -32.49 1.46 -18.40
C ASP A 207 -31.12 2.17 -18.46
N VAL A 208 -31.15 3.50 -18.41
CA VAL A 208 -29.92 4.33 -18.41
C VAL A 208 -29.99 5.43 -17.35
N THR A 209 -30.91 5.28 -16.42
CA THR A 209 -31.30 6.29 -15.44
C THR A 209 -31.07 5.83 -14.00
N GLU A 210 -30.88 4.53 -13.83
CA GLU A 210 -30.59 3.81 -12.60
C GLU A 210 -29.15 4.00 -12.12
N ALA A 211 -28.92 3.54 -10.89
CA ALA A 211 -27.62 3.61 -10.27
C ALA A 211 -26.68 2.52 -10.80
N ARG A 212 -25.54 2.97 -11.32
CA ARG A 212 -24.41 2.10 -11.63
C ARG A 212 -23.77 1.62 -10.33
N LYS A 213 -24.02 0.34 -9.97
CA LYS A 213 -23.40 -0.37 -8.84
C LYS A 213 -21.96 -0.76 -9.12
N LEU A 214 -21.12 0.22 -9.43
CA LEU A 214 -19.70 0.04 -9.74
C LEU A 214 -18.86 0.84 -8.77
N LEU A 215 -17.85 0.17 -8.23
CA LEU A 215 -16.66 0.76 -7.62
C LEU A 215 -15.49 0.43 -8.56
N ALA A 216 -14.58 1.38 -8.78
CA ALA A 216 -13.41 1.11 -9.60
C ALA A 216 -12.33 0.42 -8.76
N ASP A 217 -11.24 0.01 -9.41
CA ASP A 217 -10.16 -0.73 -8.79
C ASP A 217 -9.40 0.07 -7.72
N PRO A 218 -9.39 -0.37 -6.44
CA PRO A 218 -8.47 0.10 -5.41
C PRO A 218 -7.13 -0.64 -5.55
N LEU A 219 -6.34 -0.30 -6.57
CA LEU A 219 -5.17 -1.08 -6.98
C LEU A 219 -4.08 -1.10 -5.90
N HIS A 220 -3.76 0.05 -5.30
CA HIS A 220 -2.73 0.18 -4.27
C HIS A 220 -3.23 0.84 -2.98
N SER A 221 -4.52 1.18 -2.90
CA SER A 221 -5.10 1.76 -1.70
C SER A 221 -5.48 0.67 -0.70
N VAL A 222 -4.70 0.51 0.35
CA VAL A 222 -5.08 -0.32 1.51
C VAL A 222 -6.27 0.36 2.22
N PRO A 223 -7.33 -0.38 2.60
CA PRO A 223 -8.43 0.19 3.39
C PRO A 223 -7.97 0.64 4.77
N GLN A 224 -8.15 1.93 5.08
CA GLN A 224 -7.83 2.52 6.38
C GLN A 224 -9.08 2.56 7.26
N LEU A 225 -9.01 1.95 8.44
CA LEU A 225 -10.12 1.91 9.39
C LEU A 225 -9.97 3.02 10.43
N VAL A 226 -11.07 3.72 10.72
CA VAL A 226 -11.18 4.67 11.83
C VAL A 226 -12.35 4.24 12.72
N ILE A 227 -12.09 4.13 14.01
CA ILE A 227 -13.08 3.77 15.03
C ILE A 227 -13.66 5.08 15.59
N TYR A 228 -14.96 5.30 15.41
CA TYR A 228 -15.69 6.48 15.88
C TYR A 228 -16.39 6.26 17.23
N ASP A 229 -16.67 5.00 17.57
CA ASP A 229 -17.15 4.61 18.89
C ASP A 229 -16.65 3.20 19.19
N GLY A 230 -15.65 3.12 20.05
CA GLY A 230 -15.05 1.90 20.56
C GLY A 230 -15.46 1.60 22.00
N SER A 231 -16.53 2.21 22.52
CA SER A 231 -16.95 2.06 23.91
C SER A 231 -17.53 0.67 24.26
N THR A 232 -17.73 -0.21 23.26
CA THR A 232 -18.10 -1.62 23.49
C THR A 232 -17.31 -2.58 22.59
N VAL A 233 -16.89 -3.73 23.14
CA VAL A 233 -16.08 -4.75 22.44
C VAL A 233 -16.86 -5.39 21.29
N SER A 234 -18.18 -5.55 21.47
CA SER A 234 -19.03 -6.32 20.55
C SER A 234 -19.57 -5.53 19.36
N ASN A 235 -19.45 -4.20 19.36
CA ASN A 235 -19.97 -3.35 18.29
C ASN A 235 -19.21 -2.04 18.20
N GLN A 236 -18.00 -2.10 17.66
CA GLN A 236 -17.24 -0.90 17.34
C GLN A 236 -17.83 -0.23 16.11
N ASP A 237 -18.09 1.07 16.19
CA ASP A 237 -18.52 1.89 15.07
C ASP A 237 -17.30 2.27 14.22
N ILE A 238 -17.16 1.61 13.07
CA ILE A 238 -15.99 1.70 12.20
C ILE A 238 -16.39 2.32 10.88
N THR A 239 -15.59 3.27 10.40
CA THR A 239 -15.65 3.75 9.01
C THR A 239 -14.35 3.41 8.28
N ILE A 240 -14.49 2.89 7.07
CA ILE A 240 -13.39 2.49 6.20
C ILE A 240 -13.19 3.55 5.13
N TYR A 241 -11.95 4.02 4.99
CA TYR A 241 -11.54 4.97 3.98
C TYR A 241 -10.55 4.35 3.01
N TYR A 242 -10.80 4.49 1.71
CA TYR A 242 -9.89 3.99 0.68
C TYR A 242 -10.08 4.76 -0.64
N GLY A 243 -9.03 4.82 -1.44
CA GLY A 243 -9.04 5.40 -2.76
C GLY A 243 -9.35 4.38 -3.88
N ASP A 244 -9.88 4.85 -5.01
CA ASP A 244 -10.03 4.09 -6.25
C ASP A 244 -9.48 4.81 -7.49
N ASN A 245 -9.25 4.04 -8.56
CA ASN A 245 -8.72 4.58 -9.81
C ASN A 245 -9.73 5.31 -10.70
N GLN A 246 -11.03 5.32 -10.38
CA GLN A 246 -11.95 6.27 -11.00
C GLN A 246 -11.66 7.70 -10.49
N GLY A 247 -11.11 7.82 -9.28
CA GLY A 247 -10.63 9.08 -8.71
C GLY A 247 -11.26 9.42 -7.37
N TYR A 248 -11.90 8.46 -6.70
CA TYR A 248 -12.60 8.70 -5.45
C TYR A 248 -11.77 8.31 -4.23
N ILE A 249 -11.90 9.07 -3.15
CA ILE A 249 -11.76 8.56 -1.78
C ILE A 249 -13.18 8.21 -1.29
N HIS A 250 -13.39 6.96 -0.91
CA HIS A 250 -14.65 6.47 -0.36
C HIS A 250 -14.61 6.50 1.17
N ALA A 251 -15.77 6.77 1.78
CA ALA A 251 -16.05 6.48 3.18
C ALA A 251 -17.18 5.45 3.25
N VAL A 252 -16.91 4.29 3.84
CA VAL A 252 -17.84 3.15 3.90
C VAL A 252 -18.05 2.72 5.35
N ASP A 253 -19.30 2.53 5.73
CA ASP A 253 -19.69 2.03 7.03
C ASP A 253 -19.28 0.56 7.22
N GLY A 254 -18.49 0.27 8.26
CA GLY A 254 -17.95 -1.06 8.51
C GLY A 254 -18.99 -2.09 8.95
N ALA A 255 -20.15 -1.66 9.45
CA ALA A 255 -21.22 -2.56 9.84
C ALA A 255 -22.08 -2.97 8.64
N SER A 256 -22.51 -2.00 7.82
CA SER A 256 -23.51 -2.16 6.76
C SER A 256 -22.97 -2.16 5.33
N GLY A 257 -21.72 -1.74 5.10
CA GLY A 257 -21.13 -1.59 3.77
C GLY A 257 -21.66 -0.38 2.99
N LYS A 258 -22.53 0.44 3.58
CA LYS A 258 -23.09 1.62 2.92
C LYS A 258 -22.09 2.77 2.87
N SER A 259 -22.07 3.50 1.77
CA SER A 259 -21.21 4.67 1.63
C SER A 259 -21.79 5.88 2.40
N TYR A 260 -20.94 6.53 3.20
CA TYR A 260 -21.21 7.85 3.76
C TYR A 260 -21.01 8.94 2.71
N PHE A 261 -19.92 8.89 1.95
CA PHE A 261 -19.63 9.76 0.82
C PHE A 261 -18.55 9.19 -0.10
N SER A 262 -18.41 9.79 -1.28
CA SER A 262 -17.26 9.68 -2.18
C SER A 262 -16.74 11.07 -2.54
N PHE A 263 -15.45 11.32 -2.33
CA PHE A 263 -14.79 12.57 -2.68
C PHE A 263 -13.88 12.38 -3.89
N MET A 264 -14.08 13.16 -4.96
CA MET A 264 -13.18 13.22 -6.10
C MET A 264 -12.52 14.60 -6.18
N PRO A 265 -11.18 14.69 -6.16
CA PRO A 265 -10.50 15.92 -6.48
C PRO A 265 -10.89 16.47 -7.86
N LYS A 266 -11.15 17.78 -7.94
CA LYS A 266 -11.60 18.42 -9.19
C LYS A 266 -10.62 18.22 -10.36
N GLU A 267 -9.34 18.02 -10.07
CA GLU A 267 -8.32 17.77 -11.10
C GLU A 267 -8.47 16.40 -11.79
N LEU A 268 -9.18 15.45 -11.17
CA LEU A 268 -9.48 14.14 -11.75
C LEU A 268 -10.78 14.13 -12.58
N LEU A 269 -11.58 15.21 -12.54
CA LEU A 269 -12.77 15.34 -13.40
C LEU A 269 -12.42 15.29 -14.88
N ARG A 270 -11.24 15.79 -15.25
CA ARG A 270 -10.74 15.76 -16.63
C ARG A 270 -10.49 14.36 -17.19
N LYS A 271 -10.37 13.34 -16.33
CA LYS A 271 -10.16 11.93 -16.74
C LYS A 271 -11.47 11.19 -16.97
N GLN A 272 -12.59 11.69 -16.44
CA GLN A 272 -13.90 11.02 -16.52
C GLN A 272 -14.38 10.78 -17.96
N PRO A 273 -14.16 11.68 -18.94
CA PRO A 273 -14.55 11.40 -20.32
C PRO A 273 -13.81 10.23 -20.97
N ALA A 274 -12.52 10.05 -20.67
CA ALA A 274 -11.74 8.91 -21.18
C ALA A 274 -12.23 7.60 -20.60
N MET A 275 -12.59 7.60 -19.31
CA MET A 275 -13.14 6.43 -18.62
C MET A 275 -14.56 6.08 -19.09
N MET A 276 -15.44 7.08 -19.26
CA MET A 276 -16.82 6.86 -19.74
C MET A 276 -16.84 6.29 -21.17
N ASN A 277 -15.96 6.79 -22.04
CA ASN A 277 -15.89 6.40 -23.45
C ASN A 277 -14.86 5.30 -23.70
N SER A 278 -14.40 4.61 -22.65
CA SER A 278 -13.35 3.61 -22.72
C SER A 278 -13.73 2.47 -23.66
N THR A 279 -12.78 2.05 -24.47
CA THR A 279 -12.84 0.81 -25.25
C THR A 279 -11.79 -0.19 -24.75
N GLU A 280 -11.80 -1.41 -25.27
CA GLU A 280 -10.76 -2.41 -24.95
C GLU A 280 -9.34 -1.98 -25.39
N GLN A 281 -9.21 -0.95 -26.24
CA GLN A 281 -7.92 -0.39 -26.68
C GLN A 281 -7.50 0.83 -25.87
N SER A 282 -8.36 1.36 -25.00
CA SER A 282 -8.02 2.52 -24.17
C SER A 282 -6.96 2.13 -23.14
N PRO A 283 -5.95 3.00 -22.89
CA PRO A 283 -5.00 2.78 -21.82
C PRO A 283 -5.69 2.87 -20.47
N LYS A 284 -5.12 2.21 -19.46
CA LYS A 284 -5.58 2.30 -18.07
C LYS A 284 -5.47 3.75 -17.57
N GLU A 285 -6.54 4.25 -16.97
CA GLU A 285 -6.52 5.53 -16.25
C GLU A 285 -6.31 5.30 -14.75
N TYR A 286 -5.60 6.23 -14.11
CA TYR A 286 -5.30 6.18 -12.67
C TYR A 286 -5.91 7.39 -11.95
N GLY A 287 -6.40 7.13 -10.73
CA GLY A 287 -7.15 8.08 -9.91
C GLY A 287 -6.55 8.27 -8.53
N MET A 288 -7.37 8.17 -7.49
CA MET A 288 -6.93 8.25 -6.10
C MET A 288 -6.46 6.86 -5.67
N ASP A 289 -5.22 6.51 -5.98
CA ASP A 289 -4.71 5.15 -5.75
C ASP A 289 -3.80 5.02 -4.52
N GLY A 290 -3.47 6.15 -3.86
CA GLY A 290 -2.64 6.15 -2.66
C GLY A 290 -3.38 5.59 -1.44
N THR A 291 -2.67 4.78 -0.65
CA THR A 291 -3.18 4.33 0.66
C THR A 291 -3.54 5.53 1.54
N VAL A 292 -4.72 5.47 2.15
CA VAL A 292 -5.19 6.48 3.09
C VAL A 292 -4.48 6.33 4.44
N VAL A 293 -4.08 7.44 5.04
CA VAL A 293 -3.49 7.51 6.38
C VAL A 293 -4.41 8.35 7.26
N SER A 294 -4.64 7.95 8.51
CA SER A 294 -5.49 8.69 9.45
C SER A 294 -4.70 9.31 10.60
N TRP A 295 -5.15 10.47 11.08
CA TRP A 295 -4.81 11.01 12.39
C TRP A 295 -6.09 11.13 13.20
N VAL A 296 -6.20 10.31 14.24
CA VAL A 296 -7.33 10.32 15.17
C VAL A 296 -6.84 10.89 16.50
N HIS A 297 -7.59 11.82 17.05
CA HIS A 297 -7.36 12.40 18.36
C HIS A 297 -8.64 12.29 19.18
N ASP A 298 -8.50 11.67 20.34
CA ASP A 298 -9.53 11.50 21.37
C ASP A 298 -8.98 12.23 22.60
N ASP A 299 -9.51 13.43 22.88
CA ASP A 299 -8.98 14.33 23.92
C ASP A 299 -9.36 13.82 25.32
N ASN A 300 -10.57 13.25 25.45
CA ASN A 300 -11.08 12.77 26.73
C ASN A 300 -10.82 11.28 27.00
N LEU A 301 -10.25 10.56 26.02
CA LEU A 301 -9.88 9.15 26.07
C LEU A 301 -11.07 8.22 26.34
N ASP A 302 -12.29 8.60 25.92
CA ASP A 302 -13.51 7.81 26.12
C ASP A 302 -13.73 6.74 25.03
N GLY A 303 -12.86 6.73 24.00
CA GLY A 303 -12.92 5.80 22.89
C GLY A 303 -13.97 6.16 21.82
N ALA A 304 -14.59 7.34 21.91
CA ALA A 304 -15.53 7.85 20.92
C ALA A 304 -15.07 9.21 20.37
N ILE A 305 -15.23 9.41 19.06
CA ILE A 305 -14.81 10.64 18.38
C ILE A 305 -15.98 11.60 18.30
N LYS A 306 -15.95 12.65 19.13
CA LYS A 306 -16.96 13.71 19.17
C LYS A 306 -16.30 15.08 19.17
N ALA A 307 -16.53 15.86 18.11
CA ALA A 307 -16.02 17.23 17.99
C ALA A 307 -16.32 18.13 19.20
N ALA A 308 -17.45 17.92 19.88
CA ALA A 308 -17.84 18.68 21.08
C ALA A 308 -16.90 18.48 22.28
N ASN A 309 -16.13 17.39 22.30
CA ASN A 309 -15.13 17.08 23.33
C ASN A 309 -13.72 17.52 22.94
N GLY A 310 -13.50 18.08 21.75
CA GLY A 310 -12.16 18.35 21.21
C GLY A 310 -11.58 17.24 20.34
N ASP A 311 -12.31 16.13 20.17
CA ASP A 311 -11.87 14.99 19.37
C ASP A 311 -11.95 15.31 17.86
N PHE A 312 -11.09 14.67 17.08
CA PHE A 312 -11.14 14.76 15.62
C PHE A 312 -10.61 13.50 14.94
N ALA A 313 -11.01 13.33 13.68
CA ALA A 313 -10.45 12.35 12.77
C ALA A 313 -10.13 12.99 11.43
N TYR A 314 -8.86 12.99 11.04
CA TYR A 314 -8.38 13.49 9.75
C TYR A 314 -7.84 12.34 8.91
N ILE A 315 -7.96 12.45 7.59
CA ILE A 315 -7.38 11.49 6.63
C ILE A 315 -6.54 12.19 5.57
N TYR A 316 -5.49 11.51 5.12
CA TYR A 316 -4.51 11.98 4.15
C TYR A 316 -4.33 10.95 3.05
N SER A 317 -4.27 11.39 1.79
CA SER A 317 -4.01 10.47 0.68
C SER A 317 -3.31 11.17 -0.49
N GLY A 318 -2.41 10.43 -1.13
CA GLY A 318 -1.79 10.79 -2.41
C GLY A 318 -2.51 10.10 -3.58
N MET A 319 -2.08 10.43 -4.80
CA MET A 319 -2.73 9.97 -6.02
C MET A 319 -1.95 8.84 -6.71
N ARG A 320 -0.70 8.58 -6.32
CA ARG A 320 0.24 7.75 -7.09
C ARG A 320 0.27 8.18 -8.56
N ARG A 321 0.06 7.27 -9.51
CA ARG A 321 -0.03 7.56 -10.97
C ARG A 321 -1.20 8.48 -11.34
N GLY A 322 -2.15 8.72 -10.43
CA GLY A 322 -3.26 9.63 -10.66
C GLY A 322 -2.84 11.09 -10.80
N GLY A 323 -1.76 11.51 -10.15
CA GLY A 323 -1.31 12.91 -10.16
C GLY A 323 -0.24 13.21 -9.12
N LYS A 324 0.04 14.51 -8.92
CA LYS A 324 1.14 15.02 -8.10
C LYS A 324 0.66 15.71 -6.82
N SER A 325 -0.57 15.44 -6.38
CA SER A 325 -1.18 16.12 -5.23
C SER A 325 -1.32 15.20 -4.01
N TYR A 326 -1.31 15.81 -2.82
CA TYR A 326 -1.81 15.20 -1.59
C TYR A 326 -3.06 15.97 -1.12
N TYR A 327 -4.00 15.25 -0.52
CA TYR A 327 -5.24 15.80 0.02
C TYR A 327 -5.39 15.44 1.48
N ALA A 328 -5.87 16.39 2.28
CA ALA A 328 -6.27 16.18 3.67
C ALA A 328 -7.74 16.50 3.85
N LEU A 329 -8.49 15.56 4.43
CA LEU A 329 -9.89 15.75 4.77
C LEU A 329 -10.09 15.63 6.28
N ASP A 330 -10.89 16.53 6.82
CA ASP A 330 -11.52 16.36 8.12
C ASP A 330 -12.76 15.49 7.93
N VAL A 331 -12.76 14.34 8.61
CA VAL A 331 -13.83 13.35 8.58
C VAL A 331 -14.46 13.13 9.96
N THR A 332 -14.19 14.01 10.93
CA THR A 332 -14.75 13.97 12.29
C THR A 332 -16.27 13.81 12.25
N ASP A 333 -16.97 14.54 11.37
CA ASP A 333 -18.32 14.20 10.94
C ASP A 333 -18.27 13.41 9.62
N ARG A 334 -18.50 12.11 9.74
CA ARG A 334 -18.52 11.17 8.61
C ARG A 334 -19.54 11.51 7.53
N THR A 335 -20.58 12.27 7.87
CA THR A 335 -21.67 12.64 6.97
C THR A 335 -21.48 14.01 6.32
N ALA A 336 -20.57 14.83 6.86
CA ALA A 336 -20.24 16.18 6.43
C ALA A 336 -18.72 16.43 6.42
N PRO A 337 -17.96 15.74 5.55
CA PRO A 337 -16.51 15.88 5.49
C PRO A 337 -16.10 17.27 5.02
N SER A 338 -14.93 17.74 5.43
CA SER A 338 -14.35 19.02 4.99
C SER A 338 -12.95 18.85 4.40
N LEU A 339 -12.60 19.62 3.38
CA LEU A 339 -11.23 19.74 2.88
C LEU A 339 -10.43 20.62 3.85
N LEU A 340 -9.37 20.06 4.43
CA LEU A 340 -8.41 20.82 5.25
C LEU A 340 -7.44 21.58 4.34
N TRP A 341 -6.73 20.83 3.48
CA TRP A 341 -5.76 21.40 2.56
C TRP A 341 -5.50 20.46 1.37
N GLN A 342 -4.84 21.04 0.35
CA GLN A 342 -4.32 20.35 -0.81
C GLN A 342 -2.88 20.82 -1.04
N ILE A 343 -1.96 19.87 -1.17
CA ILE A 343 -0.60 20.11 -1.67
C ILE A 343 -0.58 19.75 -3.15
N THR A 344 -0.03 20.61 -4.00
CA THR A 344 0.14 20.37 -5.44
C THR A 344 1.61 20.40 -5.81
N GLY A 345 2.12 19.28 -6.32
CA GLY A 345 3.51 19.15 -6.76
C GLY A 345 3.78 19.60 -8.19
N GLY A 346 5.07 19.80 -8.50
CA GLY A 346 5.55 20.06 -9.86
C GLY A 346 5.25 21.45 -10.41
N VAL A 347 4.85 22.39 -9.54
CA VAL A 347 4.59 23.79 -9.91
C VAL A 347 5.86 24.60 -9.71
N SER A 348 6.40 25.18 -10.79
CA SER A 348 7.67 25.91 -10.72
C SER A 348 7.61 27.12 -9.80
N GLY A 349 8.62 27.28 -8.94
CA GLY A 349 8.69 28.33 -7.92
C GLY A 349 7.77 28.12 -6.71
N SER A 350 7.08 26.98 -6.62
CA SER A 350 6.28 26.62 -5.44
C SER A 350 7.11 25.90 -4.38
N ASP A 351 6.57 25.79 -3.17
CA ASP A 351 7.17 25.00 -2.08
C ASP A 351 7.24 23.49 -2.39
N PHE A 352 6.57 23.02 -3.44
CA PHE A 352 6.52 21.62 -3.83
C PHE A 352 6.90 21.42 -5.30
N GLU A 353 7.77 22.28 -5.85
CA GLU A 353 8.28 22.17 -7.22
C GLU A 353 8.94 20.80 -7.48
N GLU A 354 9.66 20.25 -6.52
CA GLU A 354 10.35 18.96 -6.61
C GLU A 354 9.40 17.76 -6.31
N LEU A 355 8.11 17.98 -6.03
CA LEU A 355 7.16 16.90 -5.78
C LEU A 355 6.62 16.32 -7.10
N GLY A 356 6.95 15.05 -7.35
CA GLY A 356 6.49 14.23 -8.47
C GLY A 356 5.15 13.56 -8.22
N GLN A 357 4.90 12.42 -8.88
CA GLN A 357 3.70 11.62 -8.61
C GLN A 357 3.69 11.13 -7.17
N THR A 358 2.59 11.32 -6.44
CA THR A 358 2.55 11.14 -4.98
C THR A 358 2.39 9.67 -4.57
N TRP A 359 3.45 8.89 -4.83
CA TRP A 359 3.54 7.45 -4.53
C TRP A 359 3.84 7.16 -3.06
N SER A 360 4.60 8.06 -2.42
CA SER A 360 5.03 7.92 -1.03
C SER A 360 3.83 8.01 -0.09
N LYS A 361 3.61 6.98 0.73
CA LYS A 361 2.61 7.03 1.79
C LYS A 361 3.11 7.98 2.89
N PRO A 362 2.37 9.03 3.28
CA PRO A 362 2.80 9.92 4.35
C PRO A 362 2.90 9.19 5.69
N VAL A 363 3.90 9.54 6.49
CA VAL A 363 4.05 9.06 7.87
C VAL A 363 3.69 10.19 8.82
N LYS A 364 2.64 9.96 9.64
CA LYS A 364 2.26 10.88 10.70
C LYS A 364 3.21 10.73 11.89
N SER A 365 3.80 11.83 12.33
CA SER A 365 4.70 11.87 13.49
C SER A 365 4.62 13.24 14.18
N LYS A 366 5.58 13.54 15.06
CA LYS A 366 5.76 14.84 15.68
C LYS A 366 7.22 15.28 15.57
N VAL A 367 7.44 16.58 15.46
CA VAL A 367 8.77 17.18 15.55
C VAL A 367 8.69 18.44 16.39
N ASN A 368 9.78 18.81 17.05
CA ASN A 368 9.88 20.06 17.78
C ASN A 368 10.78 21.05 17.02
N ILE A 369 10.18 22.17 16.59
CA ILE A 369 10.85 23.24 15.87
C ILE A 369 10.71 24.52 16.71
N ASN A 370 11.83 25.12 17.08
CA ASN A 370 11.84 26.37 17.88
C ASN A 370 11.04 26.28 19.20
N ASN A 371 11.10 25.14 19.92
CA ASN A 371 10.34 24.87 21.14
C ASN A 371 8.82 24.78 20.95
N LYS A 372 8.34 24.59 19.71
CA LYS A 372 6.96 24.24 19.42
C LYS A 372 6.93 22.84 18.81
N VAL A 373 6.12 21.97 19.42
CA VAL A 373 5.82 20.65 18.85
C VAL A 373 4.78 20.81 17.76
N TYR A 374 5.06 20.23 16.60
CA TYR A 374 4.18 20.14 15.45
C TYR A 374 3.80 18.68 15.23
N ASP A 375 2.52 18.40 15.01
CA ASP A 375 2.08 17.18 14.36
C ASP A 375 2.35 17.31 12.86
N VAL A 376 3.08 16.35 12.28
CA VAL A 376 3.61 16.46 10.93
C VAL A 376 3.33 15.22 10.09
N LEU A 377 3.34 15.42 8.78
CA LEU A 377 3.42 14.37 7.78
C LEU A 377 4.80 14.39 7.14
N ILE A 378 5.44 13.22 7.05
CA ILE A 378 6.74 13.03 6.42
C ILE A 378 6.57 12.13 5.20
N PHE A 379 7.02 12.57 4.03
CA PHE A 379 6.92 11.80 2.78
C PHE A 379 8.07 12.08 1.81
N GLY A 380 8.35 11.10 0.95
CA GLY A 380 9.27 11.23 -0.18
C GLY A 380 8.71 12.12 -1.29
N GLY A 381 9.60 12.64 -2.13
CA GLY A 381 9.27 13.54 -3.21
C GLY A 381 8.39 12.92 -4.29
N GLY A 382 8.16 11.61 -4.25
CA GLY A 382 7.30 10.90 -5.19
C GLY A 382 8.07 10.31 -6.36
N TYR A 383 7.33 9.78 -7.32
CA TYR A 383 7.85 9.11 -8.51
C TYR A 383 7.98 10.08 -9.68
N ASP A 384 9.08 9.95 -10.41
CA ASP A 384 9.27 10.55 -11.73
C ASP A 384 8.87 9.52 -12.80
N ASP A 385 7.95 9.88 -13.69
CA ASP A 385 7.49 9.01 -14.76
C ASP A 385 8.55 8.74 -15.84
N ASP A 386 9.63 9.51 -15.90
CA ASP A 386 10.77 9.20 -16.77
C ASP A 386 11.39 7.83 -16.45
N GLN A 387 11.26 7.37 -15.20
CA GLN A 387 11.69 6.03 -14.78
C GLN A 387 10.93 4.90 -15.47
N ASP A 388 9.74 5.14 -16.04
CA ASP A 388 9.02 4.13 -16.82
C ASP A 388 9.80 3.73 -18.08
N SER A 389 10.60 4.63 -18.65
CA SER A 389 11.38 4.36 -19.87
C SER A 389 12.87 4.10 -19.59
N ALA A 390 13.32 4.31 -18.35
CA ALA A 390 14.72 4.19 -17.96
C ALA A 390 15.20 2.74 -17.92
N THR A 391 16.07 2.37 -18.87
CA THR A 391 16.66 1.02 -18.97
C THR A 391 17.98 0.88 -18.20
N VAL A 392 18.58 1.99 -17.78
CA VAL A 392 19.77 2.08 -16.93
C VAL A 392 19.53 3.11 -15.83
N ARG A 393 20.45 3.18 -14.86
CA ARG A 393 20.37 4.12 -13.76
C ARG A 393 20.49 5.56 -14.27
N THR A 394 19.39 6.29 -14.26
CA THR A 394 19.25 7.65 -14.81
C THR A 394 18.77 8.59 -13.73
N ALA A 395 19.38 9.77 -13.62
CA ALA A 395 18.95 10.81 -12.69
C ALA A 395 17.61 11.41 -13.12
N ASP A 396 16.76 11.69 -12.15
CA ASP A 396 15.39 12.19 -12.32
C ASP A 396 15.37 13.72 -12.35
N ASP A 397 14.27 14.31 -12.80
CA ASP A 397 14.07 15.76 -12.82
C ASP A 397 13.16 16.26 -11.70
N VAL A 398 12.32 15.38 -11.15
CA VAL A 398 11.46 15.60 -9.98
C VAL A 398 11.50 14.42 -9.01
N GLY A 399 10.90 14.59 -7.84
CA GLY A 399 10.72 13.54 -6.86
C GLY A 399 11.91 13.28 -5.95
N ARG A 400 13.01 14.05 -6.09
CA ARG A 400 14.30 13.82 -5.42
C ARG A 400 14.37 14.50 -4.05
N ALA A 401 13.30 14.44 -3.27
CA ALA A 401 13.16 15.18 -2.03
C ALA A 401 12.59 14.35 -0.88
N ILE A 402 12.77 14.84 0.36
CA ILE A 402 11.99 14.42 1.53
C ILE A 402 11.35 15.67 2.12
N TYR A 403 10.05 15.63 2.38
CA TYR A 403 9.28 16.73 2.92
C TYR A 403 8.80 16.41 4.34
N ILE A 404 8.83 17.41 5.21
CA ILE A 404 8.12 17.46 6.49
C ILE A 404 7.14 18.62 6.40
N VAL A 405 5.85 18.33 6.48
CA VAL A 405 4.78 19.34 6.42
C VAL A 405 3.95 19.30 7.70
N ASP A 406 3.37 20.43 8.06
CA ASP A 406 2.39 20.53 9.13
C ASP A 406 1.14 19.72 8.75
N ALA A 407 0.70 18.81 9.63
CA ALA A 407 -0.40 17.89 9.32
C ALA A 407 -1.77 18.58 9.24
N GLU A 408 -1.96 19.69 9.96
CA GLU A 408 -3.24 20.42 10.00
C GLU A 408 -3.40 21.39 8.83
N THR A 409 -2.29 21.96 8.35
CA THR A 409 -2.30 23.06 7.37
C THR A 409 -1.70 22.68 6.00
N GLY A 410 -0.86 21.66 5.93
CA GLY A 410 -0.13 21.28 4.72
C GLY A 410 1.07 22.17 4.42
N ASP A 411 1.39 23.13 5.30
CA ASP A 411 2.53 24.03 5.12
C ASP A 411 3.85 23.26 5.22
N ARG A 412 4.78 23.53 4.28
CA ARG A 412 6.11 22.92 4.29
C ARG A 412 6.94 23.48 5.45
N LEU A 413 7.24 22.63 6.42
CA LEU A 413 8.06 22.98 7.59
C LEU A 413 9.54 22.74 7.33
N TRP A 414 9.92 21.67 6.62
CA TRP A 414 11.32 21.38 6.32
C TRP A 414 11.41 20.46 5.12
N TRP A 415 12.50 20.55 4.36
CA TRP A 415 12.79 19.55 3.33
C TRP A 415 14.28 19.38 3.01
N ALA A 416 14.61 18.18 2.53
CA ALA A 416 15.89 17.89 1.89
C ALA A 416 15.70 17.69 0.39
N GLY A 417 16.68 18.12 -0.40
CA GLY A 417 16.59 18.08 -1.86
C GLY A 417 17.94 18.11 -2.60
N PRO A 418 17.90 18.08 -3.94
CA PRO A 418 19.08 17.99 -4.79
C PRO A 418 19.93 19.27 -4.78
N SER A 419 21.17 19.16 -5.28
CA SER A 419 21.99 20.33 -5.63
C SER A 419 21.24 21.33 -6.50
N GLY A 420 21.32 22.62 -6.17
CA GLY A 420 20.66 23.70 -6.90
C GLY A 420 19.21 23.98 -6.45
N SER A 421 18.66 23.15 -5.58
CA SER A 421 17.39 23.44 -4.89
C SER A 421 17.54 24.52 -3.82
N GLN A 422 16.41 24.99 -3.29
CA GLN A 422 16.34 25.87 -2.12
C GLN A 422 16.02 25.06 -0.84
N ALA A 423 16.52 23.83 -0.74
CA ALA A 423 16.28 22.95 0.39
C ALA A 423 16.94 23.44 1.68
N ASP A 424 16.31 23.15 2.82
CA ASP A 424 16.93 23.38 4.14
C ASP A 424 18.18 22.52 4.28
N LEU A 425 18.16 21.30 3.73
CA LEU A 425 19.31 20.42 3.59
C LEU A 425 19.52 20.02 2.12
N VAL A 426 20.61 20.50 1.52
CA VAL A 426 21.00 20.16 0.14
C VAL A 426 21.96 18.98 0.15
N LEU A 427 21.61 17.90 -0.55
CA LEU A 427 22.43 16.70 -0.72
C LEU A 427 22.67 16.43 -2.21
N SER A 428 23.95 16.39 -2.62
CA SER A 428 24.32 16.21 -4.04
C SER A 428 24.00 14.82 -4.60
N GLU A 429 23.79 13.86 -3.71
CA GLU A 429 23.49 12.46 -3.97
C GLU A 429 22.00 12.22 -4.22
N MET A 430 21.11 13.14 -3.83
CA MET A 430 19.66 13.05 -4.07
C MET A 430 19.35 13.33 -5.53
N GLN A 431 19.70 12.39 -6.41
CA GLN A 431 19.55 12.50 -7.87
C GLN A 431 18.37 11.69 -8.41
N TYR A 432 17.73 10.87 -7.58
CA TYR A 432 16.69 9.95 -8.00
C TYR A 432 15.44 10.15 -7.15
N SER A 433 14.30 9.93 -7.79
CA SER A 433 12.97 10.07 -7.24
C SER A 433 12.76 9.09 -6.07
N ILE A 434 11.95 9.52 -5.10
CA ILE A 434 11.73 8.84 -3.82
C ILE A 434 10.24 8.49 -3.70
N PRO A 435 9.78 7.39 -4.33
CA PRO A 435 8.39 6.93 -4.23
C PRO A 435 8.12 6.16 -2.94
N ALA A 436 9.16 5.70 -2.23
CA ALA A 436 9.02 4.93 -1.00
C ALA A 436 8.41 5.77 0.13
N SER A 437 7.61 5.14 0.99
CA SER A 437 7.30 5.69 2.31
C SER A 437 8.59 5.76 3.13
N PRO A 438 8.90 6.88 3.79
CA PRO A 438 10.01 6.90 4.74
C PRO A 438 9.69 6.03 5.97
N LYS A 439 10.71 5.46 6.60
CA LYS A 439 10.61 4.87 7.94
C LYS A 439 11.06 5.91 8.96
N VAL A 440 10.15 6.30 9.85
CA VAL A 440 10.40 7.28 10.90
C VAL A 440 10.51 6.55 12.24
N LEU A 441 11.57 6.82 13.00
CA LEU A 441 11.83 6.22 14.31
C LEU A 441 11.86 7.30 15.39
N ASP A 442 11.18 7.02 16.50
CA ASP A 442 11.42 7.60 17.81
C ASP A 442 12.27 6.58 18.57
N VAL A 443 13.58 6.82 18.67
CA VAL A 443 14.52 5.87 19.27
C VAL A 443 14.65 6.07 20.78
N ASN A 444 14.19 7.20 21.29
CA ASN A 444 14.33 7.59 22.69
C ASN A 444 13.01 7.44 23.50
N GLY A 445 11.86 7.33 22.81
CA GLY A 445 10.53 7.13 23.38
C GLY A 445 9.82 8.40 23.85
N ASP A 446 10.22 9.59 23.41
CA ASP A 446 9.63 10.87 23.80
C ASP A 446 8.42 11.30 22.95
N GLY A 447 8.07 10.50 21.94
CA GLY A 447 6.97 10.76 21.01
C GLY A 447 7.32 11.68 19.84
N LEU A 448 8.59 12.05 19.67
CA LEU A 448 9.09 12.85 18.55
C LEU A 448 9.91 12.00 17.59
N ALA A 449 9.90 12.36 16.31
CA ALA A 449 10.76 11.72 15.32
C ALA A 449 12.23 12.06 15.62
N ASP A 450 13.08 11.03 15.69
CA ASP A 450 14.53 11.16 15.84
C ASP A 450 15.27 10.83 14.55
N GLN A 451 14.81 9.81 13.82
CA GLN A 451 15.51 9.29 12.63
C GLN A 451 14.54 8.99 11.50
N ILE A 452 14.97 9.25 10.27
CA ILE A 452 14.22 8.98 9.05
C ILE A 452 15.10 8.19 8.09
N TYR A 453 14.60 7.07 7.57
CA TYR A 453 15.28 6.24 6.58
C TYR A 453 14.43 6.08 5.33
N VAL A 454 15.03 6.17 4.15
CA VAL A 454 14.28 6.04 2.89
C VAL A 454 15.17 5.53 1.76
N GLY A 455 14.62 4.65 0.92
CA GLY A 455 15.25 4.20 -0.33
C GLY A 455 14.79 5.02 -1.54
N ASP A 456 15.61 5.11 -2.57
CA ASP A 456 15.28 5.82 -3.82
C ASP A 456 15.33 4.94 -5.08
N MET A 457 14.92 5.52 -6.21
CA MET A 457 14.95 4.89 -7.54
C MET A 457 16.37 4.67 -8.10
N GLY A 458 17.40 5.22 -7.45
CA GLY A 458 18.80 4.97 -7.76
C GLY A 458 19.39 3.81 -6.97
N GLY A 459 18.59 3.08 -6.18
CA GLY A 459 19.09 2.03 -5.30
C GLY A 459 19.98 2.56 -4.19
N GLN A 460 19.73 3.79 -3.74
CA GLN A 460 20.39 4.40 -2.59
C GLN A 460 19.50 4.31 -1.36
N VAL A 461 20.12 4.40 -0.18
CA VAL A 461 19.40 4.56 1.08
C VAL A 461 19.95 5.81 1.78
N PHE A 462 19.05 6.68 2.22
CA PHE A 462 19.34 7.90 2.97
C PHE A 462 18.92 7.75 4.42
N ARG A 463 19.64 8.44 5.29
CA ARG A 463 19.29 8.65 6.69
C ARG A 463 19.27 10.14 6.99
N PHE A 464 18.28 10.56 7.76
CA PHE A 464 18.20 11.89 8.35
C PHE A 464 18.03 11.76 9.86
N ASP A 465 18.73 12.59 10.63
CA ASP A 465 18.65 12.65 12.09
C ASP A 465 18.06 14.00 12.49
N ILE A 466 16.91 13.97 13.16
CA ILE A 466 16.15 15.14 13.60
C ILE A 466 16.74 15.66 14.91
N ASN A 467 16.93 16.97 14.97
CA ASN A 467 17.26 17.71 16.17
C ASN A 467 16.03 18.46 16.69
N ASN A 468 15.29 17.81 17.59
CA ASN A 468 14.09 18.33 18.24
C ASN A 468 14.32 19.53 19.21
N THR A 469 15.50 20.16 19.16
CA THR A 469 15.79 21.40 19.88
C THR A 469 16.22 22.54 18.95
N ALA A 470 16.33 22.26 17.65
CA ALA A 470 16.86 23.18 16.67
C ALA A 470 15.81 24.15 16.10
N LYS A 471 16.32 25.13 15.36
CA LYS A 471 15.50 25.95 14.46
C LYS A 471 15.23 25.17 13.17
N GLN A 472 14.19 25.59 12.45
CA GLN A 472 13.77 25.00 11.18
C GLN A 472 14.93 24.68 10.20
N SER A 473 15.79 25.67 9.90
CA SER A 473 16.90 25.48 8.94
C SER A 473 17.94 24.42 9.37
N ASN A 474 17.96 24.07 10.66
CA ASN A 474 18.87 23.09 11.25
C ASN A 474 18.10 21.91 11.85
N LEU A 475 16.85 21.70 11.44
CA LEU A 475 15.97 20.68 12.02
C LEU A 475 16.56 19.28 11.86
N ALA A 476 17.27 19.00 10.76
CA ALA A 476 17.88 17.70 10.56
C ALA A 476 19.26 17.78 9.90
N THR A 477 20.13 16.86 10.28
CA THR A 477 21.28 16.46 9.45
C THR A 477 20.91 15.23 8.64
N GLY A 478 21.61 14.95 7.55
CA GLY A 478 21.35 13.74 6.77
C GLY A 478 22.41 13.46 5.73
N GLY A 479 22.34 12.25 5.16
CA GLY A 479 23.26 11.81 4.13
C GLY A 479 22.93 10.43 3.59
N ARG A 480 23.58 10.07 2.48
CA ARG A 480 23.47 8.75 1.88
C ARG A 480 24.25 7.73 2.72
N ILE A 481 23.55 6.71 3.19
CA ILE A 481 24.14 5.62 3.98
C ILE A 481 24.37 4.34 3.16
N ALA A 482 23.75 4.22 1.99
CA ALA A 482 24.02 3.11 1.08
C ALA A 482 23.88 3.53 -0.39
N ASN A 483 24.71 2.97 -1.26
CA ASN A 483 24.62 3.08 -2.71
C ASN A 483 24.73 1.69 -3.32
N LEU A 484 23.59 1.04 -3.49
CA LEU A 484 23.50 -0.38 -3.74
C LEU A 484 23.22 -0.72 -5.19
N ALA A 485 22.90 0.20 -6.09
CA ALA A 485 22.74 -0.08 -7.53
C ALA A 485 24.03 0.19 -8.35
N GLY A 486 24.17 -0.51 -9.47
CA GLY A 486 25.19 -0.21 -10.49
C GLY A 486 24.66 0.68 -11.62
N SER A 487 25.46 0.83 -12.68
CA SER A 487 25.15 1.69 -13.84
C SER A 487 24.69 0.92 -15.09
N THR A 488 24.65 -0.41 -15.04
CA THR A 488 24.21 -1.26 -16.16
C THR A 488 22.75 -1.63 -16.01
N ALA A 489 22.10 -2.12 -17.08
CA ALA A 489 20.72 -2.58 -17.03
C ALA A 489 20.50 -3.67 -15.95
N ALA A 490 21.38 -4.68 -15.88
CA ALA A 490 21.29 -5.77 -14.90
C ALA A 490 21.50 -5.32 -13.44
N SER A 491 22.15 -4.18 -13.24
CA SER A 491 22.46 -3.63 -11.91
C SER A 491 21.61 -2.41 -11.55
N ASN A 492 20.61 -2.06 -12.37
CA ASN A 492 19.70 -0.92 -12.18
C ASN A 492 18.62 -1.22 -11.12
N ARG A 493 19.07 -1.48 -9.90
CA ARG A 493 18.22 -1.80 -8.75
C ARG A 493 17.52 -0.55 -8.23
N ARG A 494 16.25 -0.70 -7.86
CA ARG A 494 15.37 0.38 -7.40
C ARG A 494 14.69 0.02 -6.09
N PHE A 495 14.39 1.02 -5.27
CA PHE A 495 13.64 0.84 -4.04
C PHE A 495 12.30 1.60 -4.10
N TYR A 496 11.20 0.85 -4.08
CA TYR A 496 9.82 1.39 -4.07
C TYR A 496 9.17 1.38 -2.68
N HIS A 497 9.72 0.61 -1.75
CA HIS A 497 9.08 0.28 -0.47
C HIS A 497 9.89 0.82 0.71
N SER A 498 9.22 1.06 1.83
CA SER A 498 9.88 1.47 3.07
C SER A 498 10.89 0.40 3.50
N PRO A 499 12.08 0.79 4.00
CA PRO A 499 12.93 -0.14 4.72
C PRO A 499 12.26 -0.61 6.02
N ASP A 500 12.52 -1.86 6.39
CA ASP A 500 12.17 -2.42 7.69
C ASP A 500 13.34 -2.26 8.66
N LEU A 501 13.09 -1.66 9.83
CA LEU A 501 14.10 -1.36 10.83
C LEU A 501 13.75 -1.98 12.18
N PHE A 502 14.73 -2.63 12.79
CA PHE A 502 14.59 -3.32 14.08
C PHE A 502 15.89 -3.26 14.90
N GLY A 503 15.76 -3.31 16.22
CA GLY A 503 16.92 -3.44 17.10
C GLY A 503 17.44 -4.88 17.09
N VAL A 504 18.76 -5.06 16.91
CA VAL A 504 19.39 -6.38 16.94
C VAL A 504 20.70 -6.35 17.71
N LYS A 505 21.00 -7.46 18.41
CA LYS A 505 22.27 -7.65 19.11
C LYS A 505 23.08 -8.75 18.44
N ILE A 506 24.22 -8.39 17.85
CA ILE A 506 25.11 -9.31 17.14
C ILE A 506 26.49 -9.25 17.80
N GLY A 507 27.02 -10.39 18.22
CA GLY A 507 28.36 -10.46 18.84
C GLY A 507 28.52 -9.60 20.11
N GLY A 508 27.42 -9.28 20.80
CA GLY A 508 27.44 -8.41 22.00
C GLY A 508 27.16 -6.94 21.72
N ALA A 509 27.33 -6.47 20.48
CA ALA A 509 27.06 -5.09 20.07
C ALA A 509 25.62 -4.91 19.61
N ARG A 510 25.07 -3.71 19.83
CA ARG A 510 23.73 -3.31 19.39
C ARG A 510 23.82 -2.60 18.05
N TYR A 511 22.88 -2.92 17.17
CA TYR A 511 22.71 -2.30 15.86
C TYR A 511 21.23 -2.01 15.63
N LEU A 512 20.94 -1.09 14.72
CA LEU A 512 19.68 -1.16 13.98
C LEU A 512 19.95 -2.05 12.76
N GLY A 513 19.19 -3.12 12.62
CA GLY A 513 19.10 -3.86 11.37
C GLY A 513 18.20 -3.08 10.40
N LEU A 514 18.60 -3.01 9.14
CA LEU A 514 17.82 -2.42 8.06
C LEU A 514 17.66 -3.47 6.96
N ILE A 515 16.43 -3.93 6.73
CA ILE A 515 16.09 -4.80 5.59
C ILE A 515 15.44 -3.96 4.50
N ILE A 516 15.89 -4.16 3.25
CA ILE A 516 15.26 -3.58 2.07
C ILE A 516 15.48 -4.49 0.86
N GLY A 517 14.45 -4.63 0.02
CA GLY A 517 14.52 -5.41 -1.21
C GLY A 517 14.41 -4.52 -2.44
N SER A 518 15.16 -4.86 -3.49
CA SER A 518 15.05 -4.15 -4.77
C SER A 518 14.00 -4.78 -5.69
N GLY A 519 13.39 -3.96 -6.53
CA GLY A 519 12.47 -4.44 -7.56
C GLY A 519 11.94 -3.34 -8.45
N PHE A 520 11.69 -3.64 -9.72
CA PHE A 520 11.12 -2.69 -10.68
C PHE A 520 9.58 -2.78 -10.72
N GLN A 521 8.90 -2.16 -9.75
CA GLN A 521 7.44 -2.27 -9.58
C GLN A 521 6.63 -1.73 -10.77
N ALA A 522 7.11 -0.68 -11.45
CA ALA A 522 6.45 -0.15 -12.65
C ALA A 522 6.52 -1.10 -13.86
N HIS A 523 7.50 -2.02 -13.86
CA HIS A 523 7.70 -3.04 -14.90
C HIS A 523 7.84 -4.42 -14.23
N PRO A 524 6.76 -4.97 -13.65
CA PRO A 524 6.84 -6.22 -12.92
C PRO A 524 7.28 -7.39 -13.81
N LEU A 525 7.06 -7.29 -15.13
CA LEU A 525 7.47 -8.29 -16.12
C LEU A 525 8.93 -8.19 -16.59
N ASP A 526 9.70 -7.18 -16.16
CA ASP A 526 11.13 -7.11 -16.52
C ASP A 526 11.91 -8.30 -15.96
N THR A 527 12.77 -8.89 -16.78
CA THR A 527 13.66 -9.99 -16.41
C THR A 527 15.14 -9.62 -16.48
N THR A 528 15.44 -8.36 -16.75
CA THR A 528 16.80 -7.87 -17.00
C THR A 528 17.54 -7.58 -15.70
N ILE A 529 16.86 -6.96 -14.73
CA ILE A 529 17.44 -6.55 -13.46
C ILE A 529 17.58 -7.79 -12.56
N GLU A 530 18.76 -7.97 -11.96
CA GLU A 530 19.02 -9.09 -11.05
C GLU A 530 18.65 -8.71 -9.61
N ASP A 531 17.40 -8.64 -9.17
CA ASP A 531 17.11 -8.02 -7.86
C ASP A 531 17.71 -8.72 -6.61
N ARG A 532 17.76 -8.00 -5.48
CA ARG A 532 18.44 -8.40 -4.24
C ARG A 532 17.55 -8.17 -3.01
N ILE A 533 17.74 -8.98 -1.98
CA ILE A 533 17.33 -8.67 -0.60
C ILE A 533 18.58 -8.25 0.17
N TYR A 534 18.54 -7.11 0.86
CA TYR A 534 19.64 -6.58 1.67
C TYR A 534 19.29 -6.57 3.15
N MET A 535 20.27 -6.87 4.00
CA MET A 535 20.30 -6.60 5.44
C MET A 535 21.54 -5.77 5.73
N MET A 536 21.39 -4.60 6.36
CA MET A 536 22.49 -3.74 6.77
C MET A 536 22.50 -3.53 8.28
N LYS A 537 23.70 -3.46 8.86
CA LYS A 537 23.97 -3.15 10.27
C LYS A 537 24.27 -1.66 10.41
N ILE A 538 23.34 -0.91 10.97
CA ILE A 538 23.53 0.51 11.26
C ILE A 538 24.11 0.64 12.66
N LYS A 539 25.36 1.13 12.73
CA LYS A 539 26.16 1.22 13.97
C LYS A 539 25.69 2.34 14.92
N ALA A 540 25.41 3.52 14.38
CA ALA A 540 24.96 4.67 15.17
C ALA A 540 23.45 4.54 15.46
N VAL A 541 23.07 3.91 16.56
CA VAL A 541 21.68 3.53 16.88
C VAL A 541 20.85 4.72 17.39
N SER A 542 21.40 5.52 18.29
CA SER A 542 20.63 6.49 19.08
C SER A 542 20.94 7.95 18.76
N SER A 543 21.85 8.21 17.81
CA SER A 543 22.29 9.55 17.44
C SER A 543 22.84 9.54 16.02
N ALA A 544 22.98 10.75 15.44
CA ALA A 544 23.69 10.93 14.19
C ALA A 544 25.11 10.33 14.25
N PRO A 545 25.61 9.73 13.16
CA PRO A 545 26.97 9.17 13.12
C PRO A 545 28.02 10.28 13.17
N ILE A 546 28.99 10.15 14.07
CA ILE A 546 30.09 11.10 14.24
C ILE A 546 31.28 10.66 13.40
N ASP A 547 31.94 11.62 12.75
CA ASP A 547 33.17 11.36 12.01
C ASP A 547 34.26 10.85 12.98
N PRO A 548 34.79 9.63 12.79
CA PRO A 548 35.78 9.05 13.71
C PRO A 548 37.12 9.80 13.72
N THR A 549 37.37 10.66 12.74
CA THR A 549 38.57 11.52 12.66
C THR A 549 38.37 12.87 13.35
N ASP A 550 37.14 13.24 13.71
CA ASP A 550 36.85 14.47 14.43
C ASP A 550 36.99 14.27 15.95
N VAL A 551 38.13 14.73 16.48
CA VAL A 551 38.43 14.71 17.93
C VAL A 551 37.48 15.55 18.77
N THR A 552 36.68 16.43 18.17
CA THR A 552 35.69 17.26 18.88
C THR A 552 34.32 16.59 18.98
N GLU A 553 34.11 15.49 18.26
CA GLU A 553 32.84 14.76 18.18
C GLU A 553 31.64 15.62 17.79
N THR A 554 31.87 16.64 16.95
CA THR A 554 30.80 17.57 16.50
C THR A 554 30.42 17.39 15.04
N ARG A 555 31.33 16.86 14.23
CA ARG A 555 31.13 16.66 12.80
C ARG A 555 30.42 15.34 12.54
N VAL A 556 29.23 15.45 11.95
CA VAL A 556 28.46 14.30 11.48
C VAL A 556 29.05 13.80 10.15
N LEU A 557 29.19 12.48 10.01
CA LEU A 557 29.59 11.83 8.76
C LEU A 557 28.74 10.58 8.52
N TYR A 558 27.99 10.59 7.42
CA TYR A 558 27.23 9.44 6.94
C TYR A 558 28.10 8.62 5.98
N GLU A 559 28.65 7.50 6.46
CA GLU A 559 29.40 6.58 5.61
C GLU A 559 28.46 5.85 4.64
N THR A 560 28.80 5.85 3.35
CA THR A 560 28.04 5.14 2.32
C THR A 560 28.53 3.70 2.20
N LEU A 561 27.66 2.75 2.54
CA LEU A 561 27.87 1.33 2.27
C LEU A 561 27.63 1.01 0.79
N THR A 562 28.35 0.00 0.30
CA THR A 562 28.22 -0.59 -1.04
C THR A 562 28.08 -2.10 -0.92
N GLU A 563 27.79 -2.81 -2.03
CA GLU A 563 27.70 -4.28 -1.99
C GLU A 563 29.00 -4.95 -1.51
N SER A 564 30.19 -4.33 -1.68
CA SER A 564 31.45 -4.90 -1.20
C SER A 564 31.61 -4.87 0.31
N ASP A 565 30.82 -4.05 1.01
CA ASP A 565 30.80 -3.98 2.47
C ASP A 565 29.89 -5.07 3.08
N LEU A 566 29.10 -5.75 2.25
CA LEU A 566 28.11 -6.75 2.64
C LEU A 566 28.56 -8.17 2.28
N TYR A 567 28.12 -9.15 3.06
CA TYR A 567 28.37 -10.56 2.76
C TYR A 567 27.37 -11.12 1.74
N ASP A 568 27.85 -11.79 0.69
CA ASP A 568 26.99 -12.52 -0.25
C ASP A 568 26.49 -13.83 0.38
N ALA A 569 25.24 -13.83 0.85
CA ALA A 569 24.59 -14.98 1.47
C ALA A 569 23.84 -15.87 0.47
N THR A 570 23.96 -15.62 -0.84
CA THR A 570 23.17 -16.29 -1.89
C THR A 570 23.27 -17.82 -1.81
N ASP A 571 24.49 -18.36 -1.62
CA ASP A 571 24.73 -19.81 -1.63
C ASP A 571 24.45 -20.51 -0.29
N ASN A 572 24.02 -19.77 0.73
CA ASN A 572 23.68 -20.28 2.06
C ASN A 572 24.80 -21.10 2.74
N LEU A 573 26.07 -20.78 2.45
CA LEU A 573 27.22 -21.55 2.93
C LEU A 573 27.33 -21.62 4.45
N ILE A 574 26.75 -20.67 5.19
CA ILE A 574 26.68 -20.69 6.67
C ILE A 574 25.85 -21.88 7.18
N GLN A 575 24.79 -22.25 6.47
CA GLN A 575 23.89 -23.32 6.88
C GLN A 575 24.24 -24.66 6.23
N GLN A 576 24.42 -24.69 4.90
CA GLN A 576 24.54 -25.92 4.12
C GLN A 576 25.96 -26.23 3.60
N GLY A 577 26.93 -25.36 3.87
CA GLY A 577 28.32 -25.59 3.47
C GLY A 577 29.00 -26.71 4.29
N ASN A 578 30.11 -27.22 3.78
CA ASN A 578 30.99 -28.08 4.57
C ASN A 578 31.62 -27.32 5.75
N GLN A 579 32.35 -28.01 6.64
CA GLN A 579 32.92 -27.38 7.84
C GLN A 579 33.83 -26.18 7.54
N THR A 580 34.65 -26.27 6.49
CA THR A 580 35.58 -25.20 6.10
C THR A 580 34.83 -24.02 5.47
N GLU A 581 33.83 -24.30 4.63
CA GLU A 581 32.98 -23.28 4.02
C GLU A 581 32.18 -22.51 5.07
N ARG A 582 31.56 -23.20 6.03
CA ARG A 582 30.83 -22.58 7.14
C ARG A 582 31.71 -21.67 7.99
N ALA A 583 32.91 -22.13 8.34
CA ALA A 583 33.86 -21.32 9.11
C ALA A 583 34.29 -20.06 8.35
N THR A 584 34.56 -20.20 7.04
CA THR A 584 34.95 -19.08 6.17
C THR A 584 33.79 -18.08 6.02
N ALA A 585 32.59 -18.58 5.77
CA ALA A 585 31.38 -17.77 5.62
C ALA A 585 31.05 -16.99 6.90
N ALA A 586 31.12 -17.65 8.07
CA ALA A 586 30.93 -17.00 9.36
C ALA A 586 31.97 -15.90 9.62
N GLN A 587 33.24 -16.15 9.27
CA GLN A 587 34.29 -15.15 9.40
C GLN A 587 34.05 -13.95 8.49
N SER A 588 33.70 -14.16 7.21
CA SER A 588 33.39 -13.09 6.26
C SER A 588 32.21 -12.24 6.74
N LEU A 589 31.10 -12.87 7.13
CA LEU A 589 29.92 -12.18 7.65
C LEU A 589 30.21 -11.38 8.92
N SER A 590 31.08 -11.88 9.80
CA SER A 590 31.43 -11.19 11.04
C SER A 590 32.12 -9.84 10.81
N THR A 591 32.86 -9.70 9.70
CA THR A 591 33.58 -8.48 9.31
C THR A 591 32.81 -7.58 8.35
N SER A 592 31.75 -8.08 7.70
CA SER A 592 30.88 -7.30 6.83
C SER A 592 29.90 -6.43 7.63
N ASP A 593 29.35 -5.38 7.03
CA ASP A 593 28.33 -4.52 7.62
C ASP A 593 26.90 -5.01 7.34
N GLY A 594 26.74 -6.29 7.02
CA GLY A 594 25.45 -6.93 6.77
C GLY A 594 25.58 -8.07 5.76
N TRP A 595 24.49 -8.42 5.09
CA TRP A 595 24.46 -9.43 4.04
C TRP A 595 23.47 -9.08 2.94
N TYR A 596 23.60 -9.73 1.78
CA TYR A 596 22.58 -9.70 0.74
C TYR A 596 22.35 -11.09 0.15
N ILE A 597 21.17 -11.28 -0.46
CA ILE A 597 20.82 -12.45 -1.25
C ILE A 597 20.44 -11.97 -2.64
N LYS A 598 21.06 -12.55 -3.67
CA LYS A 598 20.65 -12.35 -5.06
C LYS A 598 19.41 -13.19 -5.35
N LEU A 599 18.40 -12.59 -5.97
CA LEU A 599 17.20 -13.27 -6.46
C LEU A 599 17.47 -13.84 -7.86
N ASN A 600 18.48 -14.70 -7.96
CA ASN A 600 18.99 -15.23 -9.21
C ASN A 600 18.58 -16.69 -9.48
N ASN A 601 17.69 -17.25 -8.65
CA ASN A 601 17.12 -18.56 -8.89
C ASN A 601 16.28 -18.56 -10.17
N ASN A 602 15.53 -17.48 -10.41
CA ASN A 602 14.69 -17.29 -11.58
C ASN A 602 14.91 -15.88 -12.17
N PRO A 603 15.05 -15.73 -13.49
CA PRO A 603 15.24 -14.43 -14.11
C PRO A 603 14.11 -13.44 -13.78
N GLY A 604 14.47 -12.26 -13.28
CA GLY A 604 13.52 -11.20 -12.95
C GLY A 604 12.77 -11.36 -11.64
N GLU A 605 13.12 -12.31 -10.77
CA GLU A 605 12.53 -12.35 -9.42
C GLU A 605 12.91 -11.08 -8.64
N LYS A 606 11.92 -10.41 -8.02
CA LYS A 606 12.06 -9.07 -7.44
C LYS A 606 11.20 -8.85 -6.20
N VAL A 607 11.58 -7.90 -5.35
CA VAL A 607 10.81 -7.52 -4.15
C VAL A 607 9.86 -6.36 -4.49
N LEU A 608 8.56 -6.58 -4.30
CA LEU A 608 7.49 -5.60 -4.57
C LEU A 608 6.68 -5.28 -3.30
N SER A 609 7.28 -5.43 -2.13
CA SER A 609 6.63 -5.25 -0.85
C SER A 609 7.58 -4.75 0.24
N GLU A 610 6.99 -4.24 1.32
CA GLU A 610 7.69 -4.01 2.59
C GLU A 610 7.87 -5.35 3.31
N SER A 611 9.00 -5.55 3.99
CA SER A 611 9.20 -6.71 4.85
C SER A 611 8.71 -6.45 6.27
N VAL A 612 8.50 -7.53 7.03
CA VAL A 612 8.22 -7.47 8.47
C VAL A 612 9.18 -8.39 9.21
N THR A 613 9.87 -7.85 10.21
CA THR A 613 10.78 -8.60 11.08
C THR A 613 10.15 -8.87 12.44
N VAL A 614 10.15 -10.14 12.86
CA VAL A 614 9.66 -10.61 14.16
C VAL A 614 10.65 -11.64 14.70
N ASN A 615 11.02 -11.56 15.98
CA ASN A 615 11.90 -12.56 16.62
C ASN A 615 13.24 -12.83 15.90
N ASN A 616 13.86 -11.80 15.30
CA ASN A 616 15.06 -11.91 14.44
C ASN A 616 14.86 -12.74 13.16
N GLU A 617 13.62 -12.92 12.74
CA GLU A 617 13.23 -13.56 11.49
C GLU A 617 12.51 -12.53 10.63
N VAL A 618 12.90 -12.44 9.35
CA VAL A 618 12.30 -11.51 8.40
C VAL A 618 11.41 -12.26 7.43
N TYR A 619 10.20 -11.73 7.25
CA TYR A 619 9.21 -12.13 6.28
C TYR A 619 9.22 -11.10 5.16
N ILE A 620 9.56 -11.51 3.94
CA ILE A 620 9.60 -10.62 2.77
C ILE A 620 9.08 -11.35 1.54
N THR A 621 8.25 -10.69 0.75
CA THR A 621 7.65 -11.33 -0.43
C THR A 621 8.36 -10.93 -1.71
N THR A 622 8.47 -11.88 -2.63
CA THR A 622 9.01 -11.65 -3.97
C THR A 622 8.00 -12.05 -5.03
N TYR A 623 8.12 -11.43 -6.20
CA TYR A 623 7.38 -11.75 -7.40
C TYR A 623 8.36 -12.17 -8.48
N GLU A 624 8.13 -13.33 -9.07
CA GLU A 624 8.80 -13.82 -10.26
C GLU A 624 7.87 -13.67 -11.47
N PRO A 625 8.24 -12.90 -12.50
CA PRO A 625 7.45 -12.82 -13.72
C PRO A 625 7.52 -14.14 -14.49
N LYS A 626 6.36 -14.69 -14.85
CA LYS A 626 6.25 -15.81 -15.78
C LYS A 626 5.75 -15.33 -17.14
N ALA A 627 6.25 -15.93 -18.22
CA ALA A 627 5.67 -15.69 -19.53
C ALA A 627 4.24 -16.25 -19.56
N SER A 628 3.28 -15.47 -20.03
CA SER A 628 1.93 -16.00 -20.22
C SER A 628 1.95 -17.03 -21.34
N SER A 629 1.39 -18.21 -21.10
CA SER A 629 1.10 -19.18 -22.15
C SER A 629 -0.09 -18.75 -23.02
N ASP A 630 -0.87 -17.77 -22.56
CA ASP A 630 -2.01 -17.18 -23.25
C ASP A 630 -1.84 -15.66 -23.39
N PRO A 631 -1.63 -15.11 -24.60
CA PRO A 631 -1.48 -13.67 -24.81
C PRO A 631 -2.73 -12.84 -24.44
N CYS A 632 -3.87 -13.48 -24.19
CA CYS A 632 -5.11 -12.81 -23.78
C CYS A 632 -5.28 -12.71 -22.26
N LEU A 633 -4.50 -13.47 -21.48
CA LEU A 633 -4.50 -13.39 -20.02
C LEU A 633 -3.25 -12.65 -19.53
N PRO A 634 -3.38 -11.77 -18.52
CA PRO A 634 -2.20 -11.21 -17.88
C PRO A 634 -1.35 -12.35 -17.31
N PRO A 635 -0.03 -12.37 -17.56
CA PRO A 635 0.85 -13.40 -17.00
C PRO A 635 0.70 -13.47 -15.48
N THR A 636 0.36 -14.65 -14.96
CA THR A 636 0.42 -14.93 -13.53
C THR A 636 1.85 -15.28 -13.15
N GLY A 637 2.55 -14.34 -12.50
CA GLY A 637 3.85 -14.64 -11.92
C GLY A 637 3.73 -15.60 -10.74
N THR A 638 4.88 -15.86 -10.11
CA THR A 638 4.94 -16.68 -8.90
C THR A 638 5.35 -15.82 -7.72
N SER A 639 4.53 -15.86 -6.69
CA SER A 639 4.79 -15.17 -5.45
C SER A 639 5.51 -16.11 -4.50
N ARG A 640 6.50 -15.59 -3.77
CA ARG A 640 7.17 -16.32 -2.69
C ARG A 640 7.16 -15.49 -1.43
N LEU A 641 7.06 -16.17 -0.29
CA LEU A 641 7.37 -15.59 1.01
C LEU A 641 8.71 -16.13 1.46
N TYR A 642 9.73 -15.28 1.47
CA TYR A 642 11.01 -15.57 2.08
C TYR A 642 10.88 -15.42 3.59
N HIS A 643 11.39 -16.41 4.32
CA HIS A 643 11.44 -16.43 5.76
C HIS A 643 12.89 -16.72 6.19
N LEU A 644 13.58 -15.66 6.60
CA LEU A 644 15.04 -15.67 6.76
C LEU A 644 15.45 -15.23 8.16
N SER A 645 16.53 -15.80 8.67
CA SER A 645 17.22 -15.24 9.83
C SER A 645 17.84 -13.91 9.46
N VAL A 646 17.55 -12.86 10.23
CA VAL A 646 18.18 -11.54 10.00
C VAL A 646 19.68 -11.56 10.27
N LEU A 647 20.19 -12.55 11.02
CA LEU A 647 21.58 -12.59 11.45
C LEU A 647 22.53 -12.95 10.30
N ASP A 648 22.10 -13.84 9.41
CA ASP A 648 22.96 -14.53 8.44
C ASP A 648 22.23 -14.94 7.15
N GLY A 649 20.95 -14.62 7.00
CA GLY A 649 20.15 -14.95 5.82
C GLY A 649 19.85 -16.43 5.64
N ARG A 650 20.07 -17.28 6.66
CA ARG A 650 19.77 -18.73 6.56
C ARG A 650 18.26 -19.01 6.63
N ALA A 651 17.85 -20.19 6.18
CA ALA A 651 16.47 -20.66 6.36
C ALA A 651 16.19 -20.92 7.85
N VAL A 652 14.98 -20.59 8.30
CA VAL A 652 14.56 -20.76 9.70
C VAL A 652 13.43 -21.77 9.88
N ARG A 653 12.67 -22.07 8.83
CA ARG A 653 11.54 -23.00 8.86
C ARG A 653 11.53 -23.88 7.62
N ASN A 654 11.26 -25.17 7.81
CA ASN A 654 11.05 -26.12 6.70
C ASN A 654 9.55 -26.18 6.39
N TYR A 655 9.13 -25.50 5.32
CA TYR A 655 7.73 -25.47 4.89
C TYR A 655 7.29 -26.75 4.16
N TYR A 656 8.24 -27.54 3.64
CA TYR A 656 7.97 -28.78 2.91
C TYR A 656 7.66 -29.97 3.83
N LYS A 657 7.92 -29.88 5.13
CA LYS A 657 7.58 -30.94 6.11
C LYS A 657 6.08 -31.26 6.22
N LEU A 658 5.21 -30.41 5.66
CA LEU A 658 3.76 -30.60 5.64
C LEU A 658 3.28 -31.67 4.65
N ASP A 659 4.14 -32.14 3.72
CA ASP A 659 3.80 -33.19 2.73
C ASP A 659 4.38 -34.59 3.06
N GLY A 660 5.13 -34.72 4.15
CA GLY A 660 5.76 -35.96 4.60
C GLY A 660 6.96 -36.44 3.77
N LYS A 661 7.58 -35.58 2.94
CA LYS A 661 8.71 -35.94 2.05
C LYS A 661 9.98 -35.10 2.22
N GLY A 662 10.01 -34.12 3.11
CA GLY A 662 11.21 -33.32 3.39
C GLY A 662 12.25 -34.03 4.28
N ASP A 663 13.53 -33.81 4.01
CA ASP A 663 14.64 -34.11 4.95
C ASP A 663 14.50 -33.22 6.21
N ASP A 664 15.07 -33.63 7.34
CA ASP A 664 15.03 -32.87 8.59
C ASP A 664 15.91 -31.60 8.54
N ASP A 665 16.89 -31.58 7.63
CA ASP A 665 17.85 -30.50 7.49
C ASP A 665 17.26 -29.27 6.79
N LEU A 666 17.54 -28.07 7.34
CA LEU A 666 17.22 -26.80 6.69
C LEU A 666 18.29 -26.46 5.64
N THR A 667 17.85 -26.24 4.41
CA THR A 667 18.68 -25.99 3.23
C THR A 667 18.31 -24.67 2.54
N ARG A 668 19.02 -24.29 1.48
CA ARG A 668 18.72 -23.06 0.71
C ARG A 668 17.28 -23.03 0.16
N PRO A 669 16.71 -24.11 -0.41
CA PRO A 669 15.29 -24.15 -0.82
C PRO A 669 14.29 -23.83 0.30
N ASP A 670 14.62 -24.08 1.57
CA ASP A 670 13.73 -23.79 2.71
C ASP A 670 13.67 -22.30 3.08
N ARG A 671 14.42 -21.43 2.39
CA ARG A 671 14.40 -19.98 2.61
C ARG A 671 13.08 -19.33 2.23
N TYR A 672 12.26 -19.99 1.42
CA TYR A 672 10.97 -19.47 1.00
C TYR A 672 9.92 -20.57 0.84
N VAL A 673 8.67 -20.14 0.80
CA VAL A 673 7.53 -20.94 0.36
C VAL A 673 6.86 -20.23 -0.82
N GLU A 674 6.38 -20.98 -1.81
CA GLU A 674 5.55 -20.41 -2.87
C GLU A 674 4.16 -20.15 -2.31
N LEU A 675 3.62 -18.96 -2.58
CA LEU A 675 2.28 -18.59 -2.15
C LEU A 675 1.28 -18.92 -3.26
N ASP A 676 0.07 -19.33 -2.88
CA ASP A 676 -0.99 -19.65 -3.84
C ASP A 676 -1.62 -18.41 -4.49
N ILE A 677 -1.14 -17.21 -4.16
CA ILE A 677 -1.58 -15.94 -4.75
C ILE A 677 -0.63 -15.49 -5.87
N PRO A 678 -1.15 -14.93 -6.98
CA PRO A 678 -0.32 -14.59 -8.15
C PRO A 678 0.59 -13.38 -7.91
N LEU A 679 0.21 -12.50 -6.97
CA LEU A 679 0.90 -11.25 -6.66
C LEU A 679 0.88 -11.05 -5.15
N PRO A 680 2.03 -10.94 -4.48
CA PRO A 680 2.06 -10.85 -3.05
C PRO A 680 1.86 -9.41 -2.58
N SER A 681 1.15 -9.24 -1.47
CA SER A 681 1.10 -7.99 -0.72
C SER A 681 2.22 -7.95 0.33
N ASN A 682 2.27 -6.86 1.11
CA ASN A 682 3.13 -6.80 2.29
C ASN A 682 2.71 -7.87 3.30
N PRO A 683 3.65 -8.65 3.88
CA PRO A 683 3.37 -9.44 5.06
C PRO A 683 2.81 -8.54 6.17
N GLN A 684 1.71 -8.96 6.78
CA GLN A 684 1.11 -8.31 7.92
C GLN A 684 1.16 -9.23 9.11
N ARG A 685 1.81 -8.78 10.19
CA ARG A 685 1.67 -9.40 11.49
C ARG A 685 0.38 -8.90 12.13
N MET A 686 -0.42 -9.83 12.61
CA MET A 686 -1.53 -9.55 13.50
C MET A 686 -1.54 -10.54 14.65
N ARG A 687 -2.26 -10.17 15.71
CA ARG A 687 -2.51 -11.03 16.85
C ARG A 687 -4.01 -11.12 17.02
N VAL A 688 -4.57 -12.32 16.91
CA VAL A 688 -6.01 -12.57 17.00
C VAL A 688 -6.21 -13.73 17.96
N ASP A 689 -7.11 -13.56 18.92
CA ASP A 689 -7.36 -14.53 20.00
C ASP A 689 -6.04 -15.03 20.64
N ASP A 690 -5.15 -14.08 20.97
CA ASP A 690 -3.82 -14.30 21.54
C ASP A 690 -2.83 -15.12 20.72
N THR A 691 -3.16 -15.37 19.45
CA THR A 691 -2.31 -16.08 18.51
C THR A 691 -1.70 -15.10 17.52
N ASP A 692 -0.36 -15.11 17.44
CA ASP A 692 0.34 -14.35 16.42
C ASP A 692 0.21 -15.03 15.05
N VAL A 693 -0.16 -14.25 14.05
CA VAL A 693 -0.41 -14.68 12.67
C VAL A 693 0.34 -13.74 11.73
N ILE A 694 1.00 -14.30 10.72
CA ILE A 694 1.47 -13.57 9.56
C ILE A 694 0.56 -13.88 8.39
N CYS A 695 0.03 -12.84 7.75
CA CYS A 695 -0.71 -12.98 6.50
C CYS A 695 -0.08 -12.23 5.35
N VAL A 696 -0.12 -12.85 4.18
CA VAL A 696 0.16 -12.23 2.90
C VAL A 696 -1.11 -12.34 2.05
N GLY A 697 -1.87 -11.25 1.98
CA GLY A 697 -3.18 -11.25 1.31
C GLY A 697 -4.17 -12.19 2.00
N THR A 698 -4.47 -13.31 1.36
CA THR A 698 -5.38 -14.37 1.84
C THR A 698 -4.64 -15.59 2.41
N ASP A 699 -3.31 -15.67 2.25
CA ASP A 699 -2.50 -16.72 2.87
C ASP A 699 -2.16 -16.28 4.29
N CYS A 700 -2.55 -17.08 5.28
CA CYS A 700 -2.44 -16.74 6.69
C CYS A 700 -1.88 -17.93 7.47
N GLN A 701 -0.83 -17.70 8.24
CA GLN A 701 -0.14 -18.75 8.98
C GLN A 701 0.16 -18.29 10.40
N THR A 702 -0.03 -19.19 11.36
CA THR A 702 0.37 -18.96 12.75
C THR A 702 1.90 -18.94 12.84
N ILE A 703 2.40 -18.06 13.69
CA ILE A 703 3.82 -17.93 14.01
C ILE A 703 4.03 -18.05 15.51
N ASP A 704 5.25 -18.36 15.91
CA ASP A 704 5.60 -18.42 17.34
C ASP A 704 5.32 -17.07 17.99
N SER A 705 4.58 -17.11 19.10
CA SER A 705 4.25 -15.90 19.85
C SER A 705 5.52 -15.22 20.36
N ILE A 706 5.52 -13.89 20.32
CA ILE A 706 6.66 -13.12 20.83
C ILE A 706 6.84 -13.38 22.32
N GLN A 707 8.05 -13.81 22.71
CA GLN A 707 8.44 -13.89 24.12
C GLN A 707 8.72 -12.49 24.66
N GLY A 708 8.05 -12.08 25.75
CA GLY A 708 8.31 -10.79 26.41
C GLY A 708 7.19 -9.75 26.33
N VAL A 709 5.97 -10.13 25.96
CA VAL A 709 4.79 -9.27 26.21
C VAL A 709 4.59 -9.15 27.73
N VAL A 710 4.67 -7.94 28.27
CA VAL A 710 4.45 -7.67 29.70
C VAL A 710 3.05 -7.11 29.86
N GLU A 711 2.13 -7.91 30.39
CA GLU A 711 0.83 -7.41 30.86
C GLU A 711 1.06 -6.48 32.05
N THR A 712 0.62 -5.22 31.92
CA THR A 712 0.63 -4.26 33.02
C THR A 712 -0.81 -4.01 33.45
N TYR A 713 -1.18 -4.52 34.62
CA TYR A 713 -2.48 -4.27 35.23
C TYR A 713 -2.44 -2.94 35.97
N TRP A 714 -3.37 -2.04 35.66
CA TRP A 714 -3.63 -0.86 36.48
C TRP A 714 -4.63 -1.24 37.57
N TYR A 715 -4.23 -1.15 38.83
CA TYR A 715 -5.15 -1.17 39.96
C TYR A 715 -5.42 0.27 40.37
N GLU A 716 -6.71 0.62 40.47
CA GLU A 716 -7.17 1.83 41.14
C GLU A 716 -7.41 1.47 42.62
N ASP A 717 -6.72 2.15 43.54
CA ASP A 717 -6.88 2.01 45.00
C ASP A 717 -8.06 2.83 45.53
#